data_AF-A0A5C7WQG2-F1
#
_entry.id   AF-A0A5C7WQG2-F1
#
_cell.length_a   1.000
_cell.length_b   1.000
_cell.length_c   1.000
_cell.angle_alpha   90.00
_cell.angle_beta   90.00
_cell.angle_gamma   90.00
#
_symmetry.space_group_name_H-M   'P 1'
#
loop_
_entity.id
_entity.type
_entity.pdbx_description
1 polymer ?
#
loop_
_entity_poly.entity_id
_entity_poly.type
_entity_poly.pdbx_seq_one_letter_code
_entity_poly.pdbx_strand_id
1 'polypeptide(L)'
;MTVVRQGLRLFANCVQQAGADWYRQDFPLIGYLFKYLLAAFLALWLALKMEMDQPATALLTVVIVMHFRSGMVITKSYYRLIGTVIGILFSMLLVAWFAQDRFPFFMVAALWIGLCTAGSLVTRNFQSYGFVLAGYTLCIVGLPATLTPWHTFQIASTRLSEIGVGLLSATLVSELILPQRLWENIQAVVRGKFRDFSVLLGTGAPAGLNQPFLKFMQDIYQLESFRASAQFETDDARVHSTTINQLNVRFMAVSTTYIVFQRLVKRLQAGGRQPEADALLALMQPLTEAILIDAHPVEDAKALASLQQTVTVFRQGFDGLFNQQLLALASLPDINLLEVETGAELLQRLATELAAYLETYVLLVANPRTRQVETREFMAGQLHMHIDWLPVSIAATRGALTLLILAAIWMTIDWPSGILAMTLGVITSTLFAASPSPTATLRQFALGVILGIALVYVSNVFWLTAAHDYVMLCIVIAPAILLTAWLSARPAMAVVGAGLGIAYFLMVGFNQALGDNPVKYFNDSIALMIALAVSGIMFSLTDYAASSWASTRVFNQLRQLVIDACRRADMTATEFEMRARDLIQRSGNVHRPASADSVRLVEALCATLEIGHAVIALRDVAGGLSAQLQRLLQHTLMLVAHYYKQPGQKNQQQALQWLDHFLAWLQGGEYAEVLTPMLAQKLTTQLHFIRLIIAAEMPAKQPQALRMEVAHAA
;
A
#
# COMPACT_ATOMS: atom_id res chain seq x y z
N MET A 1 42.02 30.98 21.38
CA MET A 1 42.29 29.52 21.17
C MET A 1 41.05 28.63 21.34
N THR A 2 40.13 28.92 22.25
CA THR A 2 38.90 28.15 22.52
C THR A 2 37.90 28.13 21.36
N VAL A 3 37.69 29.26 20.68
CA VAL A 3 36.75 29.38 19.52
C VAL A 3 37.22 28.54 18.32
N VAL A 4 38.53 28.52 18.04
CA VAL A 4 39.12 27.73 16.96
C VAL A 4 39.00 26.22 17.24
N ARG A 5 39.16 25.80 18.50
CA ARG A 5 38.97 24.40 18.91
C ARG A 5 37.50 23.95 18.82
N GLN A 6 36.54 24.83 19.11
CA GLN A 6 35.12 24.55 18.92
C GLN A 6 34.74 24.47 17.43
N GLY A 7 35.25 25.38 16.60
CA GLY A 7 35.06 25.33 15.14
C GLY A 7 35.61 24.05 14.50
N LEU A 8 36.81 23.61 14.90
CA LEU A 8 37.42 22.35 14.44
C LEU A 8 36.62 21.11 14.87
N ARG A 9 36.05 21.10 16.08
CA ARG A 9 35.18 20.00 16.54
C ARG A 9 33.85 19.95 15.78
N LEU A 10 33.23 21.11 15.52
CA LEU A 10 32.00 21.17 14.72
C LEU A 10 32.26 20.74 13.27
N PHE A 11 33.37 21.15 12.67
CA PHE A 11 33.77 20.72 11.34
C PHE A 11 34.05 19.22 11.29
N ALA A 12 34.80 18.67 12.26
CA ALA A 12 35.05 17.23 12.34
C ALA A 12 33.76 16.42 12.52
N ASN A 13 32.84 16.88 13.38
CA ASN A 13 31.53 16.23 13.56
C ASN A 13 30.68 16.30 12.29
N CYS A 14 30.71 17.42 11.55
CA CYS A 14 29.98 17.59 10.30
C CYS A 14 30.57 16.71 9.19
N VAL A 15 31.89 16.59 9.10
CA VAL A 15 32.58 15.67 8.17
C VAL A 15 32.32 14.21 8.53
N GLN A 16 32.29 13.88 9.83
CA GLN A 16 31.99 12.53 10.29
C GLN A 16 30.53 12.16 10.06
N GLN A 17 29.59 13.09 10.25
CA GLN A 17 28.18 12.91 9.89
C GLN A 17 27.99 12.80 8.38
N ALA A 18 28.59 13.69 7.58
CA ALA A 18 28.53 13.61 6.12
C ALA A 18 29.17 12.33 5.57
N GLY A 19 30.29 11.87 6.15
CA GLY A 19 30.92 10.59 5.80
C GLY A 19 30.07 9.39 6.20
N ALA A 20 29.42 9.43 7.36
CA ALA A 20 28.50 8.38 7.80
C ALA A 20 27.21 8.36 6.97
N ASP A 21 26.70 9.52 6.56
CA ASP A 21 25.52 9.66 5.71
C ASP A 21 25.82 9.17 4.29
N TRP A 22 26.98 9.54 3.73
CA TRP A 22 27.49 9.02 2.46
C TRP A 22 27.61 7.49 2.48
N TYR A 23 28.23 6.93 3.53
CA TYR A 23 28.37 5.48 3.67
C TYR A 23 27.01 4.77 3.80
N ARG A 24 26.04 5.37 4.52
CA ARG A 24 24.71 4.76 4.73
C ARG A 24 23.82 4.86 3.50
N GLN A 25 23.91 5.94 2.71
CA GLN A 25 22.99 6.20 1.60
C GLN A 25 23.57 5.85 0.22
N ASP A 26 24.84 6.19 -0.03
CA ASP A 26 25.44 6.07 -1.36
C ASP A 26 26.10 4.70 -1.60
N PHE A 27 26.64 4.06 -0.56
CA PHE A 27 27.25 2.72 -0.71
C PHE A 27 26.24 1.66 -1.21
N PRO A 28 24.99 1.58 -0.69
CA PRO A 28 23.99 0.67 -1.25
C PRO A 28 23.63 0.99 -2.70
N LEU A 29 23.61 2.27 -3.09
CA LEU A 29 23.33 2.72 -4.45
C LEU A 29 24.45 2.28 -5.41
N ILE A 30 25.71 2.50 -5.05
CA ILE A 30 26.86 2.07 -5.85
C ILE A 30 26.86 0.55 -6.01
N GLY A 31 26.63 -0.18 -4.92
CA GLY A 31 26.49 -1.63 -4.96
C GLY A 31 25.37 -2.11 -5.89
N TYR A 32 24.21 -1.44 -5.87
CA TYR A 32 23.11 -1.73 -6.79
C TYR A 32 23.48 -1.45 -8.25
N LEU A 33 24.05 -0.28 -8.55
CA LEU A 33 24.47 0.10 -9.89
C LEU A 33 25.47 -0.90 -10.49
N PHE A 34 26.45 -1.34 -9.69
CA PHE A 34 27.43 -2.33 -10.11
C PHE A 34 26.78 -3.68 -10.44
N LYS A 35 25.90 -4.20 -9.58
CA LYS A 35 25.15 -5.45 -9.84
C LYS A 35 24.28 -5.34 -11.08
N TYR A 36 23.60 -4.21 -11.24
CA TYR A 36 22.73 -3.94 -12.37
C TYR A 36 23.51 -4.04 -13.69
N LEU A 37 24.67 -3.40 -13.74
CA LEU A 37 25.57 -3.41 -14.89
C LEU A 37 26.15 -4.80 -15.16
N LEU A 38 26.58 -5.53 -14.12
CA LEU A 38 27.11 -6.89 -14.27
C LEU A 38 26.04 -7.86 -14.79
N ALA A 39 24.83 -7.82 -14.25
CA ALA A 39 23.72 -8.67 -14.71
C ALA A 39 23.36 -8.36 -16.17
N ALA A 40 23.31 -7.08 -16.52
CA ALA A 40 23.03 -6.61 -17.87
C ALA A 40 24.08 -7.12 -18.87
N PHE A 41 25.37 -7.02 -18.53
CA PHE A 41 26.45 -7.53 -19.36
C PHE A 41 26.42 -9.04 -19.48
N LEU A 42 26.21 -9.77 -18.38
CA LEU A 42 26.09 -11.23 -18.40
C LEU A 42 24.95 -11.69 -19.30
N ALA A 43 23.78 -11.05 -19.22
CA ALA A 43 22.64 -11.35 -20.08
C ALA A 43 22.96 -11.11 -21.56
N LEU A 44 23.55 -9.94 -21.86
CA LEU A 44 23.93 -9.58 -23.22
C LEU A 44 24.99 -10.53 -23.78
N TRP A 45 25.97 -10.92 -22.97
CA TRP A 45 27.00 -11.88 -23.36
C TRP A 45 26.40 -13.23 -23.72
N LEU A 46 25.54 -13.78 -22.86
CA LEU A 46 24.88 -15.06 -23.09
C LEU A 46 23.98 -15.01 -24.34
N ALA A 47 23.21 -13.93 -24.50
CA ALA A 47 22.31 -13.77 -25.64
C ALA A 47 23.07 -13.68 -26.98
N LEU A 48 24.18 -12.92 -27.01
CA LEU A 48 25.04 -12.84 -28.20
C LEU A 48 25.76 -14.16 -28.46
N LYS A 49 26.23 -14.86 -27.41
CA LYS A 49 26.95 -16.13 -27.54
C LYS A 49 26.05 -17.26 -28.03
N MET A 50 24.77 -17.23 -27.68
CA MET A 50 23.75 -18.16 -28.15
C MET A 50 23.13 -17.76 -29.50
N GLU A 51 23.63 -16.69 -30.14
CA GLU A 51 23.14 -16.17 -31.43
C GLU A 51 21.62 -15.91 -31.43
N MET A 52 21.10 -15.35 -30.33
CA MET A 52 19.67 -15.03 -30.22
C MET A 52 19.25 -13.93 -31.19
N ASP A 53 18.04 -14.04 -31.73
CA ASP A 53 17.50 -13.09 -32.71
C ASP A 53 17.46 -11.64 -32.18
N GLN A 54 17.10 -11.44 -30.90
CA GLN A 54 16.95 -10.11 -30.28
C GLN A 54 17.62 -10.04 -28.89
N PRO A 55 18.96 -9.88 -28.83
CA PRO A 55 19.70 -9.78 -27.56
C PRO A 55 19.26 -8.60 -26.68
N ALA A 56 18.70 -7.55 -27.28
CA ALA A 56 18.13 -6.41 -26.58
C ALA A 56 16.98 -6.79 -25.64
N THR A 57 16.25 -7.87 -25.94
CA THR A 57 15.12 -8.34 -25.11
C THR A 57 15.61 -8.96 -23.81
N ALA A 58 16.67 -9.76 -23.86
CA ALA A 58 17.31 -10.30 -22.66
C ALA A 58 17.80 -9.16 -21.76
N LEU A 59 18.45 -8.15 -22.33
CA LEU A 59 18.92 -6.96 -21.61
C LEU A 59 17.76 -6.15 -21.00
N LEU A 60 16.70 -5.90 -21.77
CA LEU A 60 15.47 -5.24 -21.30
C LEU A 60 14.86 -6.01 -20.13
N THR A 61 14.93 -7.34 -20.12
CA THR A 61 14.37 -8.12 -19.01
C THR A 61 15.12 -7.90 -17.70
N VAL A 62 16.45 -7.85 -17.73
CA VAL A 62 17.29 -7.51 -16.56
C VAL A 62 16.91 -6.14 -16.03
N VAL A 63 16.83 -5.16 -16.95
CA VAL A 63 16.53 -3.76 -16.63
C VAL A 63 15.19 -3.60 -15.91
N ILE A 64 14.18 -4.35 -16.35
CA ILE A 64 12.85 -4.33 -15.76
C ILE A 64 12.85 -5.03 -14.39
N VAL A 65 13.60 -6.12 -14.21
CA VAL A 65 13.46 -6.99 -13.03
C VAL A 65 14.41 -6.60 -11.89
N MET A 66 15.52 -5.94 -12.19
CA MET A 66 16.51 -5.54 -11.19
C MET A 66 15.98 -4.53 -10.18
N HIS A 67 16.11 -4.88 -8.91
CA HIS A 67 15.75 -4.09 -7.74
C HIS A 67 16.89 -4.10 -6.72
N PHE A 68 16.88 -3.17 -5.78
CA PHE A 68 17.89 -3.08 -4.71
C PHE A 68 18.03 -4.36 -3.88
N ARG A 69 16.94 -5.11 -3.69
CA ARG A 69 16.88 -6.27 -2.80
C ARG A 69 16.70 -7.56 -3.58
N SER A 70 17.46 -8.59 -3.21
CA SER A 70 17.50 -9.89 -3.88
C SER A 70 16.14 -10.59 -3.91
N GLY A 71 15.44 -10.68 -2.78
CA GLY A 71 14.12 -11.30 -2.71
C GLY A 71 13.07 -10.68 -3.66
N MET A 72 13.16 -9.36 -3.90
CA MET A 72 12.26 -8.70 -4.86
C MET A 72 12.59 -9.06 -6.32
N VAL A 73 13.88 -9.21 -6.65
CA VAL A 73 14.32 -9.66 -7.98
C VAL A 73 13.81 -11.08 -8.24
N ILE A 74 14.00 -12.01 -7.31
CA ILE A 74 13.57 -13.42 -7.44
C ILE A 74 12.06 -13.50 -7.62
N THR A 75 11.29 -12.85 -6.74
CA THR A 75 9.82 -12.87 -6.80
C THR A 75 9.31 -12.28 -8.12
N LYS A 76 9.89 -11.16 -8.56
CA LYS A 76 9.51 -10.51 -9.82
C LYS A 76 9.91 -11.36 -11.03
N SER A 77 11.07 -12.03 -11.00
CA SER A 77 11.49 -13.01 -12.02
C SER A 77 10.52 -14.18 -12.13
N TYR A 78 10.08 -14.72 -10.99
CA TYR A 78 9.15 -15.85 -10.94
C TYR A 78 7.79 -15.52 -11.57
N TYR A 79 7.16 -14.42 -11.16
CA TYR A 79 5.90 -13.99 -11.76
C TYR A 79 6.06 -13.53 -13.20
N ARG A 80 7.25 -13.05 -13.58
CA ARG A 80 7.57 -12.78 -14.98
C ARG A 80 7.53 -14.06 -15.81
N LEU A 81 8.22 -15.10 -15.37
CA LEU A 81 8.25 -16.36 -16.11
C LEU A 81 6.83 -16.93 -16.32
N ILE A 82 6.01 -16.96 -15.26
CA ILE A 82 4.63 -17.44 -15.33
C ILE A 82 3.78 -16.61 -16.30
N GLY A 83 3.81 -15.28 -16.17
CA GLY A 83 3.03 -14.41 -17.03
C GLY A 83 3.43 -14.54 -18.51
N THR A 84 4.73 -14.64 -18.80
CA THR A 84 5.23 -14.85 -20.16
C THR A 84 4.77 -16.19 -20.73
N VAL A 85 4.86 -17.28 -19.96
CA VAL A 85 4.41 -18.61 -20.41
C VAL A 85 2.91 -18.61 -20.72
N ILE A 86 2.08 -18.08 -19.82
CA ILE A 86 0.63 -18.00 -20.03
C ILE A 86 0.30 -17.14 -21.26
N GLY A 87 0.95 -15.98 -21.40
CA GLY A 87 0.76 -15.10 -22.55
C GLY A 87 1.19 -15.73 -23.88
N ILE A 88 2.31 -16.47 -23.90
CA ILE A 88 2.79 -17.22 -25.08
C ILE A 88 1.79 -18.32 -25.45
N LEU A 89 1.35 -19.14 -24.48
CA LEU A 89 0.38 -20.21 -24.72
C LEU A 89 -0.94 -19.68 -25.29
N PHE A 90 -1.49 -18.62 -24.69
CA PHE A 90 -2.70 -17.98 -25.17
C PHE A 90 -2.51 -17.37 -26.57
N SER A 91 -1.35 -16.75 -26.82
CA SER A 91 -1.00 -16.22 -28.15
C SER A 91 -0.98 -17.30 -29.22
N MET A 92 -0.40 -18.47 -28.94
CA MET A 92 -0.36 -19.58 -29.90
C MET A 92 -1.78 -20.12 -30.18
N LEU A 93 -2.62 -20.24 -29.15
CA LEU A 93 -4.01 -20.64 -29.31
C LEU A 93 -4.80 -19.62 -30.14
N LEU A 94 -4.61 -18.33 -29.86
CA LEU A 94 -5.27 -17.24 -30.58
C LEU A 94 -4.91 -17.24 -32.07
N VAL A 95 -3.61 -17.39 -32.39
CA VAL A 95 -3.14 -17.47 -33.77
C VAL A 95 -3.66 -18.75 -34.44
N ALA A 96 -3.65 -19.90 -33.75
CA ALA A 96 -4.16 -21.16 -34.31
C ALA A 96 -5.64 -21.09 -34.72
N TRP A 97 -6.47 -20.36 -33.97
CA TRP A 97 -7.90 -20.24 -34.27
C TRP A 97 -8.27 -19.06 -35.17
N PHE A 98 -7.54 -17.94 -35.09
CA PHE A 98 -7.93 -16.68 -35.72
C PHE A 98 -6.87 -16.08 -36.66
N ALA A 99 -5.82 -16.81 -37.05
CA ALA A 99 -4.81 -16.30 -37.99
C ALA A 99 -5.38 -15.85 -39.36
N GLN A 100 -6.54 -16.38 -39.76
CA GLN A 100 -7.13 -16.14 -41.07
C GLN A 100 -7.82 -14.77 -41.18
N ASP A 101 -8.36 -14.23 -40.07
CA ASP A 101 -9.06 -12.96 -40.05
C ASP A 101 -8.58 -12.10 -38.86
N ARG A 102 -8.12 -10.89 -39.18
CA ARG A 102 -7.60 -9.94 -38.19
C ARG A 102 -8.70 -9.45 -37.24
N PHE A 103 -9.94 -9.29 -37.70
CA PHE A 103 -11.01 -8.75 -36.85
C PHE A 103 -11.29 -9.59 -35.59
N PRO A 104 -11.60 -10.91 -35.68
CA PRO A 104 -11.83 -11.73 -34.50
C PRO A 104 -10.57 -11.90 -33.64
N PHE A 105 -9.38 -11.89 -34.24
CA PHE A 105 -8.11 -11.91 -33.52
C PHE A 105 -8.01 -10.74 -32.53
N PHE A 106 -8.24 -9.50 -33.00
CA PHE A 106 -8.13 -8.32 -32.14
C PHE A 106 -9.27 -8.21 -31.12
N MET A 107 -10.47 -8.68 -31.43
CA MET A 107 -11.58 -8.71 -30.47
C MET A 107 -11.29 -9.65 -29.29
N VAL A 108 -10.82 -10.86 -29.55
CA VAL A 108 -10.46 -11.82 -28.51
C VAL A 108 -9.20 -11.37 -27.76
N ALA A 109 -8.21 -10.78 -28.46
CA ALA A 109 -7.04 -10.18 -27.82
C ALA A 109 -7.41 -9.02 -26.87
N ALA A 110 -8.35 -8.16 -27.27
CA ALA A 110 -8.83 -7.07 -26.43
C ALA A 110 -9.56 -7.59 -25.18
N LEU A 111 -10.37 -8.65 -25.31
CA LEU A 111 -11.01 -9.30 -24.18
C LEU A 111 -9.99 -9.93 -23.22
N TRP A 112 -8.96 -10.59 -23.74
CA TRP A 112 -7.86 -11.13 -22.94
C TRP A 112 -7.10 -10.03 -22.19
N ILE A 113 -6.77 -8.92 -22.85
CA ILE A 113 -6.10 -7.78 -22.22
C ILE A 113 -6.99 -7.17 -21.15
N GLY A 114 -8.30 -7.04 -21.39
CA GLY A 114 -9.27 -6.59 -20.39
C GLY A 114 -9.28 -7.50 -19.16
N LEU A 115 -9.34 -8.82 -19.36
CA LEU A 115 -9.27 -9.82 -18.28
C LEU A 115 -7.95 -9.77 -17.51
N CYS A 116 -6.82 -9.64 -18.21
CA CYS A 116 -5.51 -9.49 -17.59
C CYS A 116 -5.41 -8.20 -16.77
N THR A 117 -5.95 -7.09 -17.28
CA THR A 117 -6.00 -5.82 -16.57
C THR A 117 -6.86 -5.93 -15.32
N ALA A 118 -8.03 -6.58 -15.42
CA ALA A 118 -8.89 -6.84 -14.27
C ALA A 118 -8.18 -7.71 -13.22
N GLY A 119 -7.55 -8.81 -13.63
CA GLY A 119 -6.77 -9.70 -12.76
C GLY A 119 -5.61 -8.97 -12.07
N SER A 120 -4.96 -8.03 -12.76
CA SER A 120 -3.88 -7.22 -12.19
C SER A 120 -4.35 -6.29 -11.07
N LEU A 121 -5.61 -5.84 -11.07
CA LEU A 121 -6.18 -5.00 -10.02
C LEU A 121 -6.75 -5.80 -8.85
N VAL A 122 -7.15 -7.04 -9.11
CA VAL A 122 -7.66 -7.97 -8.09
C VAL A 122 -6.53 -8.57 -7.25
N THR A 123 -5.38 -8.84 -7.88
CA THR A 123 -4.23 -9.47 -7.22
C THR A 123 -3.24 -8.45 -6.66
N ARG A 124 -2.54 -8.81 -5.57
CA ARG A 124 -1.58 -7.92 -4.87
C ARG A 124 -0.13 -8.26 -5.22
N ASN A 125 0.77 -7.31 -4.95
CA ASN A 125 2.23 -7.47 -5.09
C ASN A 125 2.64 -7.86 -6.52
N PHE A 126 3.69 -8.67 -6.67
CA PHE A 126 4.19 -9.08 -7.99
C PHE A 126 3.26 -10.03 -8.77
N GLN A 127 2.17 -10.53 -8.17
CA GLN A 127 1.14 -11.30 -8.89
C GLN A 127 0.44 -10.42 -9.93
N SER A 128 0.13 -9.17 -9.57
CA SER A 128 -0.44 -8.17 -10.48
C SER A 128 0.42 -7.98 -11.72
N TYR A 129 1.75 -7.92 -11.51
CA TYR A 129 2.73 -7.83 -12.59
C TYR A 129 2.69 -9.05 -13.53
N GLY A 130 2.48 -10.26 -13.01
CA GLY A 130 2.32 -11.47 -13.82
C GLY A 130 1.10 -11.41 -14.76
N PHE A 131 -0.04 -10.89 -14.28
CA PHE A 131 -1.23 -10.68 -15.12
C PHE A 131 -0.99 -9.63 -16.21
N VAL A 132 -0.40 -8.48 -15.86
CA VAL A 132 -0.04 -7.42 -16.84
C VAL A 132 0.85 -8.00 -17.93
N LEU A 133 1.83 -8.81 -17.54
CA LEU A 133 2.75 -9.48 -18.44
C LEU A 133 2.08 -10.48 -19.37
N ALA A 134 1.15 -11.30 -18.86
CA ALA A 134 0.39 -12.22 -19.70
C ALA A 134 -0.42 -11.45 -20.78
N GLY A 135 -0.90 -10.25 -20.44
CA GLY A 135 -1.57 -9.34 -21.37
C GLY A 135 -0.65 -8.80 -22.47
N TYR A 136 0.46 -8.14 -22.13
CA TYR A 136 1.31 -7.54 -23.16
C TYR A 136 2.18 -8.55 -23.91
N THR A 137 2.47 -9.73 -23.34
CA THR A 137 3.17 -10.80 -24.05
C THR A 137 2.37 -11.28 -25.26
N LEU A 138 1.03 -11.24 -25.18
CA LEU A 138 0.16 -11.46 -26.32
C LEU A 138 0.47 -10.47 -27.47
N CYS A 139 0.71 -9.20 -27.15
CA CYS A 139 1.08 -8.21 -28.17
C CYS A 139 2.46 -8.49 -28.76
N ILE A 140 3.43 -8.86 -27.93
CA ILE A 140 4.81 -9.10 -28.36
C ILE A 140 4.95 -10.34 -29.26
N VAL A 141 4.20 -11.41 -28.96
CA VAL A 141 4.31 -12.70 -29.67
C VAL A 141 3.21 -12.84 -30.72
N GLY A 142 1.98 -12.45 -30.37
CA GLY A 142 0.79 -12.68 -31.20
C GLY A 142 0.69 -11.72 -32.38
N LEU A 143 1.01 -10.43 -32.20
CA LEU A 143 0.89 -9.46 -33.29
C LEU A 143 1.87 -9.75 -34.44
N PRO A 144 3.17 -10.03 -34.21
CA PRO A 144 4.06 -10.43 -35.29
C PRO A 144 3.62 -11.73 -35.98
N ALA A 145 3.05 -12.66 -35.21
CA ALA A 145 2.52 -13.91 -35.75
C ALA A 145 1.31 -13.70 -36.69
N THR A 146 0.56 -12.60 -36.57
CA THR A 146 -0.50 -12.27 -37.56
C THR A 146 0.05 -11.95 -38.95
N LEU A 147 1.29 -11.47 -39.03
CA LEU A 147 1.96 -11.20 -40.30
C LEU A 147 2.62 -12.45 -40.88
N THR A 148 3.11 -13.33 -40.01
CA THR A 148 3.82 -14.56 -40.41
C THR A 148 3.37 -15.77 -39.58
N PRO A 149 2.15 -16.31 -39.80
CA PRO A 149 1.57 -17.35 -38.95
C PRO A 149 2.41 -18.63 -38.85
N TRP A 150 3.16 -18.96 -39.90
CA TRP A 150 4.02 -20.15 -39.96
C TRP A 150 5.22 -20.09 -38.98
N HIS A 151 5.67 -18.89 -38.61
CA HIS A 151 6.81 -18.68 -37.72
C HIS A 151 6.41 -18.50 -36.24
N THR A 152 5.12 -18.64 -35.91
CA THR A 152 4.60 -18.39 -34.56
C THR A 152 5.33 -19.16 -33.47
N PHE A 153 5.64 -20.45 -33.70
CA PHE A 153 6.37 -21.27 -32.72
C PHE A 153 7.81 -20.78 -32.51
N GLN A 154 8.49 -20.36 -33.59
CA GLN A 154 9.85 -19.81 -33.51
C GLN A 154 9.87 -18.48 -32.76
N ILE A 155 8.91 -17.58 -33.05
CA ILE A 155 8.76 -16.32 -32.32
C ILE A 155 8.53 -16.60 -30.83
N ALA A 156 7.68 -17.58 -30.50
CA ALA A 156 7.39 -17.96 -29.13
C ALA A 156 8.62 -18.54 -28.39
N SER A 157 9.34 -19.48 -29.02
CA SER A 157 10.50 -20.13 -28.41
C SER A 157 11.69 -19.18 -28.23
N THR A 158 11.94 -18.31 -29.21
CA THR A 158 12.93 -17.24 -29.13
C THR A 158 12.61 -16.33 -27.95
N ARG A 159 11.36 -15.87 -27.81
CA ARG A 159 10.95 -14.99 -26.70
C ARG A 159 11.10 -15.65 -25.34
N LEU A 160 10.72 -16.91 -25.20
CA LEU A 160 10.87 -17.64 -23.94
C LEU A 160 12.36 -17.76 -23.55
N SER A 161 13.23 -18.03 -24.52
CA SER A 161 14.67 -18.20 -24.30
C SER A 161 15.36 -16.89 -23.95
N GLU A 162 15.06 -15.80 -24.67
CA GLU A 162 15.61 -14.45 -24.41
C GLU A 162 15.22 -13.95 -23.01
N ILE A 163 13.94 -14.10 -22.64
CA ILE A 163 13.45 -13.72 -21.33
C ILE A 163 14.08 -14.63 -20.25
N GLY A 164 14.20 -15.92 -20.51
CA GLY A 164 14.84 -16.88 -19.61
C GLY A 164 16.30 -16.52 -19.28
N VAL A 165 17.11 -16.20 -20.30
CA VAL A 165 18.53 -15.81 -20.10
C VAL A 165 18.66 -14.54 -19.27
N GLY A 166 17.84 -13.53 -19.54
CA GLY A 166 17.88 -12.29 -18.76
C GLY A 166 17.34 -12.45 -17.33
N LEU A 167 16.35 -13.32 -17.11
CA LEU A 167 15.89 -13.67 -15.77
C LEU A 167 16.98 -14.42 -14.97
N LEU A 168 17.61 -15.44 -15.56
CA LEU A 168 18.65 -16.24 -14.91
C LEU A 168 19.88 -15.40 -14.54
N SER A 169 20.32 -14.53 -15.44
CA SER A 169 21.45 -13.61 -15.18
C SER A 169 21.13 -12.60 -14.07
N ALA A 170 19.92 -12.02 -14.06
CA ALA A 170 19.48 -11.10 -13.02
C ALA A 170 19.39 -11.77 -11.64
N THR A 171 18.79 -12.98 -11.55
CA THR A 171 18.70 -13.71 -10.29
C THR A 171 20.07 -14.15 -9.78
N LEU A 172 20.92 -14.70 -10.66
CA LEU A 172 22.26 -15.18 -10.30
C LEU A 172 23.13 -14.06 -9.72
N VAL A 173 23.20 -12.91 -10.39
CA VAL A 173 24.01 -11.77 -9.92
C VAL A 173 23.45 -11.18 -8.63
N SER A 174 22.13 -11.12 -8.49
CA SER A 174 21.48 -10.56 -7.30
C SER A 174 21.67 -11.43 -6.05
N GLU A 175 21.72 -12.76 -6.21
CA GLU A 175 21.99 -13.71 -5.13
C GLU A 175 23.47 -13.83 -4.79
N LEU A 176 24.36 -13.87 -5.79
CA LEU A 176 25.78 -14.15 -5.57
C LEU A 176 26.57 -12.92 -5.07
N ILE A 177 26.18 -11.71 -5.48
CA ILE A 177 26.93 -10.49 -5.18
C ILE A 177 26.21 -9.68 -4.11
N LEU A 178 26.78 -9.61 -2.90
CA LEU A 178 26.31 -8.79 -1.77
C LEU A 178 24.78 -8.90 -1.52
N PRO A 179 24.22 -10.08 -1.26
CA PRO A 179 22.77 -10.26 -1.11
C PRO A 179 22.24 -9.36 0.01
N GLN A 180 21.45 -8.35 -0.36
CA GLN A 180 20.76 -7.50 0.60
C GLN A 180 19.42 -8.12 0.92
N ARG A 181 19.41 -8.95 1.97
CA ARG A 181 18.25 -9.74 2.37
C ARG A 181 17.10 -8.84 2.77
N LEU A 182 15.90 -9.12 2.27
CA LEU A 182 14.70 -8.34 2.56
C LEU A 182 14.32 -8.43 4.04
N TRP A 183 14.66 -9.54 4.70
CA TRP A 183 14.42 -9.78 6.12
C TRP A 183 15.03 -8.73 7.06
N GLU A 184 16.28 -8.33 6.80
CA GLU A 184 16.97 -7.33 7.64
C GLU A 184 16.27 -5.97 7.57
N ASN A 185 15.71 -5.62 6.41
CA ASN A 185 14.94 -4.40 6.24
C ASN A 185 13.57 -4.48 6.91
N ILE A 186 12.90 -5.64 6.84
CA ILE A 186 11.64 -5.84 7.56
C ILE A 186 11.87 -5.65 9.06
N GLN A 187 12.94 -6.22 9.62
CA GLN A 187 13.30 -5.99 11.03
C GLN A 187 13.60 -4.52 11.33
N ALA A 188 14.34 -3.84 10.45
CA ALA A 188 14.64 -2.41 10.61
C ALA A 188 13.37 -1.54 10.55
N VAL A 189 12.43 -1.83 9.65
CA VAL A 189 11.15 -1.13 9.53
C VAL A 189 10.30 -1.39 10.77
N VAL A 190 10.20 -2.63 11.26
CA VAL A 190 9.46 -2.93 12.50
C VAL A 190 10.06 -2.17 13.69
N ARG A 191 11.38 -2.20 13.86
CA ARG A 191 12.09 -1.41 14.90
C ARG A 191 11.79 0.09 14.76
N GLY A 192 11.89 0.63 13.55
CA GLY A 192 11.62 2.04 13.27
C GLY A 192 10.18 2.45 13.60
N LYS A 193 9.19 1.62 13.26
CA LYS A 193 7.78 1.87 13.62
C LYS A 193 7.56 1.87 15.11
N PHE A 194 8.12 0.87 15.81
CA PHE A 194 8.00 0.80 17.26
C PHE A 194 8.59 2.04 17.90
N ARG A 195 9.79 2.46 17.48
CA ARG A 195 10.41 3.72 17.91
C ARG A 195 9.50 4.92 17.69
N ASP A 196 8.99 5.10 16.47
CA ASP A 196 8.18 6.26 16.13
C ASP A 196 6.87 6.27 16.94
N PHE A 197 6.32 5.09 17.23
CA PHE A 197 5.16 4.91 18.10
C PHE A 197 5.47 5.17 19.58
N SER A 198 6.62 4.72 20.08
CA SER A 198 7.10 5.00 21.44
C SER A 198 7.27 6.50 21.68
N VAL A 199 7.82 7.22 20.70
CA VAL A 199 7.92 8.68 20.75
C VAL A 199 6.53 9.31 20.76
N LEU A 200 5.62 8.86 19.89
CA LEU A 200 4.25 9.38 19.84
C LEU A 200 3.49 9.19 21.17
N LEU A 201 3.67 8.04 21.83
CA LEU A 201 3.09 7.75 23.13
C LEU A 201 3.72 8.61 24.22
N GLY A 202 5.04 8.74 24.22
CA GLY A 202 5.78 9.36 25.31
C GLY A 202 5.77 10.89 25.31
N THR A 203 6.01 11.53 24.16
CA THR A 203 6.09 13.01 24.06
C THR A 203 4.80 13.67 23.59
N GLY A 204 3.78 12.87 23.23
CA GLY A 204 2.60 13.36 22.51
C GLY A 204 2.90 13.77 21.07
N ALA A 205 1.87 14.06 20.28
CA ALA A 205 1.99 14.38 18.86
C ALA A 205 2.25 15.90 18.63
N PRO A 206 3.46 16.32 18.19
CA PRO A 206 3.83 17.74 18.12
C PRO A 206 3.10 18.56 17.04
N ALA A 207 2.47 17.92 16.04
CA ALA A 207 1.76 18.58 14.93
C ALA A 207 0.32 18.04 14.72
N GLY A 208 -0.27 17.40 15.74
CA GLY A 208 -1.56 16.71 15.63
C GLY A 208 -1.44 15.22 15.28
N LEU A 209 -2.55 14.48 15.45
CA LEU A 209 -2.57 13.01 15.39
C LEU A 209 -2.63 12.45 13.95
N ASN A 210 -3.03 13.26 12.98
CA ASN A 210 -3.34 12.79 11.63
C ASN A 210 -2.07 12.43 10.82
N GLN A 211 -0.98 13.19 10.95
CA GLN A 211 0.27 12.94 10.22
C GLN A 211 1.01 11.67 10.66
N PRO A 212 1.25 11.45 11.98
CA PRO A 212 1.85 10.20 12.45
C PRO A 212 1.02 8.97 12.07
N PHE A 213 -0.31 9.07 12.13
CA PHE A 213 -1.20 7.99 11.74
C PHE A 213 -1.12 7.67 10.24
N LEU A 214 -1.09 8.70 9.38
CA LEU A 214 -0.87 8.53 7.93
C LEU A 214 0.45 7.79 7.65
N LYS A 215 1.52 8.18 8.34
CA LYS A 215 2.83 7.53 8.22
C LYS A 215 2.75 6.05 8.66
N PHE A 216 2.11 5.76 9.79
CA PHE A 216 1.92 4.39 10.24
C PHE A 216 1.12 3.53 9.24
N MET A 217 0.05 4.06 8.66
CA MET A 217 -0.69 3.34 7.62
C MET A 217 0.18 3.05 6.39
N GLN A 218 0.99 4.02 5.94
CA GLN A 218 1.93 3.82 4.83
C GLN A 218 2.98 2.75 5.14
N ASP A 219 3.56 2.80 6.35
CA ASP A 219 4.59 1.86 6.78
C ASP A 219 4.02 0.43 6.89
N ILE A 220 2.77 0.25 7.30
CA ILE A 220 2.09 -1.06 7.35
C ILE A 220 1.93 -1.64 5.95
N TYR A 221 1.55 -0.82 4.97
CA TYR A 221 1.46 -1.27 3.59
C TYR A 221 2.81 -1.66 3.00
N GLN A 222 3.86 -0.85 3.23
CA GLN A 222 5.21 -1.21 2.79
C GLN A 222 5.66 -2.55 3.37
N LEU A 223 5.38 -2.77 4.67
CA LEU A 223 5.69 -4.03 5.33
C LEU A 223 4.94 -5.22 4.73
N GLU A 224 3.66 -5.04 4.40
CA GLU A 224 2.82 -6.06 3.74
C GLU A 224 3.38 -6.42 2.35
N SER A 225 3.79 -5.41 1.58
CA SER A 225 4.40 -5.61 0.26
C SER A 225 5.76 -6.32 0.34
N PHE A 226 6.60 -5.92 1.30
CA PHE A 226 7.88 -6.59 1.56
C PHE A 226 7.68 -8.02 2.03
N ARG A 227 6.72 -8.28 2.93
CA ARG A 227 6.42 -9.63 3.42
C ARG A 227 6.08 -10.58 2.27
N ALA A 228 5.21 -10.15 1.35
CA ALA A 228 4.82 -10.98 0.21
C ALA A 228 6.00 -11.34 -0.71
N SER A 229 7.02 -10.49 -0.76
CA SER A 229 8.24 -10.73 -1.53
C SER A 229 9.30 -11.53 -0.75
N ALA A 230 9.27 -11.48 0.58
CA ALA A 230 10.20 -12.18 1.46
C ALA A 230 9.96 -13.70 1.48
N GLN A 231 8.74 -14.16 1.21
CA GLN A 231 8.37 -15.58 1.18
C GLN A 231 9.15 -16.42 0.16
N PHE A 232 9.77 -15.79 -0.83
CA PHE A 232 10.57 -16.45 -1.87
C PHE A 232 12.09 -16.47 -1.57
N GLU A 233 12.56 -15.78 -0.52
CA GLU A 233 14.00 -15.58 -0.26
C GLU A 233 14.58 -16.55 0.78
N THR A 234 13.83 -16.89 1.83
CA THR A 234 14.28 -17.82 2.90
C THR A 234 13.11 -18.58 3.54
N ASP A 235 13.38 -19.77 4.06
CA ASP A 235 12.37 -20.53 4.84
C ASP A 235 12.02 -19.81 6.15
N ASP A 236 12.97 -19.11 6.78
CA ASP A 236 12.72 -18.28 7.97
C ASP A 236 11.71 -17.15 7.69
N ALA A 237 11.78 -16.50 6.54
CA ALA A 237 10.81 -15.47 6.15
C ALA A 237 9.40 -16.04 5.93
N ARG A 238 9.28 -17.29 5.46
CA ARG A 238 7.99 -17.99 5.36
C ARG A 238 7.43 -18.27 6.76
N VAL A 239 8.25 -18.76 7.67
CA VAL A 239 7.89 -19.07 9.07
C VAL A 239 7.45 -17.81 9.82
N HIS A 240 8.14 -16.68 9.65
CA HIS A 240 7.82 -15.43 10.34
C HIS A 240 6.71 -14.59 9.68
N SER A 241 6.23 -14.97 8.49
CA SER A 241 5.22 -14.18 7.76
C SER A 241 3.91 -14.02 8.54
N THR A 242 3.50 -15.06 9.27
CA THR A 242 2.31 -15.05 10.13
C THR A 242 2.52 -14.18 11.36
N THR A 243 3.67 -14.27 12.02
CA THR A 243 4.05 -13.42 13.17
C THR A 243 4.06 -11.95 12.78
N ILE A 244 4.59 -11.60 11.60
CA ILE A 244 4.57 -10.24 11.08
C ILE A 244 3.13 -9.75 10.82
N ASN A 245 2.26 -10.62 10.28
CA ASN A 245 0.86 -10.28 10.09
C ASN A 245 0.18 -9.94 11.42
N GLN A 246 0.39 -10.79 12.42
CA GLN A 246 -0.14 -10.59 13.76
C GLN A 246 0.41 -9.31 14.40
N LEU A 247 1.70 -9.05 14.24
CA LEU A 247 2.32 -7.83 14.74
C LEU A 247 1.66 -6.58 14.12
N ASN A 248 1.39 -6.60 12.81
CA ASN A 248 0.65 -5.54 12.13
C ASN A 248 -0.77 -5.41 12.67
N VAL A 249 -1.53 -6.50 12.83
CA VAL A 249 -2.90 -6.46 13.38
C VAL A 249 -2.92 -5.93 14.83
N ARG A 250 -1.97 -6.36 15.67
CA ARG A 250 -1.86 -5.87 17.05
C ARG A 250 -1.45 -4.40 17.07
N PHE A 251 -0.52 -3.98 16.21
CA PHE A 251 -0.12 -2.57 16.07
C PHE A 251 -1.28 -1.67 15.63
N MET A 252 -2.06 -2.14 14.66
CA MET A 252 -3.29 -1.50 14.19
C MET A 252 -4.24 -1.22 15.36
N ALA A 253 -4.55 -2.24 16.16
CA ALA A 253 -5.45 -2.11 17.31
C ALA A 253 -4.94 -1.07 18.33
N VAL A 254 -3.68 -1.21 18.78
CA VAL A 254 -3.03 -0.28 19.72
C VAL A 254 -3.07 1.15 19.21
N SER A 255 -2.74 1.36 17.92
CA SER A 255 -2.72 2.70 17.32
C SER A 255 -4.11 3.33 17.26
N THR A 256 -5.15 2.55 16.94
CA THR A 256 -6.54 3.00 16.93
C THR A 256 -6.95 3.44 18.33
N THR A 257 -6.80 2.56 19.33
CA THR A 257 -7.22 2.83 20.70
C THR A 257 -6.51 4.05 21.28
N TYR A 258 -5.21 4.22 20.99
CA TYR A 258 -4.46 5.41 21.40
C TYR A 258 -5.02 6.71 20.77
N ILE A 259 -5.37 6.69 19.48
CA ILE A 259 -5.93 7.86 18.80
C ILE A 259 -7.31 8.21 19.34
N VAL A 260 -8.15 7.20 19.58
CA VAL A 260 -9.46 7.38 20.20
C VAL A 260 -9.32 8.04 21.57
N PHE A 261 -8.40 7.54 22.41
CA PHE A 261 -8.11 8.11 23.72
C PHE A 261 -7.64 9.57 23.63
N GLN A 262 -6.67 9.85 22.76
CA GLN A 262 -6.14 11.22 22.57
C GLN A 262 -7.21 12.20 22.06
N ARG A 263 -8.15 11.74 21.23
CA ARG A 263 -9.28 12.56 20.77
C ARG A 263 -10.28 12.85 21.88
N LEU A 264 -10.53 11.87 22.75
CA LEU A 264 -11.35 12.07 23.94
C LEU A 264 -10.72 13.14 24.84
N VAL A 265 -9.44 13.00 25.19
CA VAL A 265 -8.71 13.98 26.02
C VAL A 265 -8.75 15.38 25.40
N LYS A 266 -8.46 15.51 24.10
CA LYS A 266 -8.53 16.82 23.41
C LYS A 266 -9.93 17.43 23.42
N ARG A 267 -10.98 16.61 23.36
CA ARG A 267 -12.36 17.07 23.42
C ARG A 267 -12.70 17.59 24.82
N LEU A 268 -12.27 16.90 25.87
CA LEU A 268 -12.44 17.36 27.25
C LEU A 268 -11.75 18.71 27.47
N GLN A 269 -10.51 18.83 27.01
CA GLN A 269 -9.75 20.09 27.06
C GLN A 269 -10.47 21.24 26.33
N ALA A 270 -10.97 20.97 25.12
CA ALA A 270 -11.72 21.95 24.33
C ALA A 270 -13.09 22.32 24.93
N GLY A 271 -13.72 21.38 25.65
CA GLY A 271 -14.98 21.56 26.35
C GLY A 271 -14.86 22.24 27.73
N GLY A 272 -13.66 22.67 28.13
CA GLY A 272 -13.41 23.30 29.43
C GLY A 272 -13.31 22.31 30.60
N ARG A 273 -13.33 21.00 30.33
CA ARG A 273 -13.21 19.89 31.29
C ARG A 273 -11.74 19.49 31.50
N GLN A 274 -10.95 20.45 31.95
CA GLN A 274 -9.53 20.25 32.27
C GLN A 274 -9.29 19.21 33.39
N PRO A 275 -10.04 19.18 34.51
CA PRO A 275 -9.74 18.23 35.58
C PRO A 275 -9.95 16.76 35.15
N GLU A 276 -10.97 16.49 34.32
CA GLU A 276 -11.17 15.15 33.76
C GLU A 276 -10.06 14.77 32.77
N ALA A 277 -9.62 15.71 31.93
CA ALA A 277 -8.52 15.49 31.00
C ALA A 277 -7.19 15.21 31.72
N ASP A 278 -6.89 15.98 32.77
CA ASP A 278 -5.67 15.84 33.56
C ASP A 278 -5.64 14.52 34.33
N ALA A 279 -6.79 14.08 34.87
CA ALA A 279 -6.91 12.77 35.50
C ALA A 279 -6.60 11.62 34.53
N LEU A 280 -7.12 11.69 33.30
CA LEU A 280 -6.84 10.67 32.27
C LEU A 280 -5.37 10.69 31.80
N LEU A 281 -4.76 11.87 31.67
CA LEU A 281 -3.34 12.00 31.34
C LEU A 281 -2.45 11.45 32.48
N ALA A 282 -2.83 11.70 33.73
CA ALA A 282 -2.13 11.16 34.90
C ALA A 282 -2.24 9.62 34.97
N LEU A 283 -3.37 9.03 34.58
CA LEU A 283 -3.51 7.57 34.47
C LEU A 283 -2.61 6.97 33.38
N MET A 284 -2.36 7.72 32.30
CA MET A 284 -1.49 7.28 31.22
C MET A 284 0.01 7.45 31.53
N GLN A 285 0.36 8.35 32.44
CA GLN A 285 1.75 8.74 32.74
C GLN A 285 2.70 7.56 33.06
N PRO A 286 2.32 6.54 33.86
CA PRO A 286 3.21 5.40 34.12
C PRO A 286 3.56 4.61 32.84
N LEU A 287 2.65 4.57 31.86
CA LEU A 287 2.91 3.92 30.57
C LEU A 287 3.84 4.77 29.70
N THR A 288 3.70 6.10 29.70
CA THR A 288 4.56 6.98 28.89
C THR A 288 5.99 6.99 29.39
N GLU A 289 6.18 7.02 30.72
CA GLU A 289 7.49 6.93 31.37
C GLU A 289 8.16 5.57 31.13
N ALA A 290 7.40 4.48 31.16
CA ALA A 290 7.94 3.14 30.91
C ALA A 290 8.46 2.95 29.48
N ILE A 291 7.86 3.63 28.50
CA ILE A 291 8.13 3.45 27.07
C ILE A 291 9.34 4.29 26.60
N LEU A 292 9.72 5.34 27.35
CA LEU A 292 10.87 6.19 27.09
C LEU A 292 11.95 6.00 28.17
N ILE A 293 13.00 5.25 27.88
CA ILE A 293 14.18 5.17 28.77
C ILE A 293 15.16 6.26 28.32
N ASP A 294 15.48 7.23 29.19
CA ASP A 294 16.37 8.35 28.87
C ASP A 294 15.99 9.14 27.59
N ALA A 295 14.69 9.33 27.36
CA ALA A 295 14.13 9.95 26.14
C ALA A 295 14.46 9.22 24.83
N HIS A 296 14.92 7.97 24.91
CA HIS A 296 15.16 7.10 23.77
C HIS A 296 14.20 5.89 23.74
N PRO A 297 13.81 5.43 22.55
CA PRO A 297 12.96 4.27 22.39
C PRO A 297 13.72 2.99 22.73
N VAL A 298 12.99 2.02 23.26
CA VAL A 298 13.53 0.70 23.62
C VAL A 298 13.88 -0.10 22.35
N GLU A 299 15.17 -0.29 22.06
CA GLU A 299 15.66 -1.06 20.89
C GLU A 299 16.18 -2.47 21.26
N ASP A 300 16.58 -2.70 22.52
CA ASP A 300 17.19 -3.95 22.96
C ASP A 300 16.18 -4.99 23.45
N ALA A 301 16.41 -6.28 23.14
CA ALA A 301 15.55 -7.39 23.57
C ALA A 301 15.33 -7.46 25.09
N LYS A 302 16.36 -7.08 25.87
CA LYS A 302 16.27 -7.02 27.34
C LYS A 302 15.38 -5.87 27.82
N ALA A 303 15.49 -4.72 27.18
CA ALA A 303 14.70 -3.55 27.51
C ALA A 303 13.23 -3.72 27.04
N LEU A 304 13.01 -4.49 25.97
CA LEU A 304 11.68 -4.94 25.53
C LEU A 304 11.01 -5.87 26.56
N ALA A 305 11.78 -6.81 27.13
CA ALA A 305 11.28 -7.66 28.20
C ALA A 305 10.95 -6.86 29.48
N SER A 306 11.78 -5.87 29.86
CA SER A 306 11.45 -4.99 30.99
C SER A 306 10.20 -4.15 30.72
N LEU A 307 10.03 -3.62 29.51
CA LEU A 307 8.82 -2.88 29.14
C LEU A 307 7.57 -3.78 29.22
N GLN A 308 7.65 -5.01 28.71
CA GLN A 308 6.55 -5.98 28.82
C GLN A 308 6.18 -6.23 30.29
N GLN A 309 7.18 -6.34 31.18
CA GLN A 309 6.93 -6.51 32.60
C GLN A 309 6.28 -5.27 33.21
N THR A 310 6.73 -4.06 32.87
CA THR A 310 6.12 -2.81 33.35
C THR A 310 4.66 -2.66 32.91
N VAL A 311 4.34 -2.97 31.64
CA VAL A 311 2.95 -2.96 31.15
C VAL A 311 2.10 -4.00 31.89
N THR A 312 2.67 -5.15 32.22
CA THR A 312 1.96 -6.19 33.00
C THR A 312 1.67 -5.71 34.42
N VAL A 313 2.64 -5.07 35.08
CA VAL A 313 2.46 -4.46 36.42
C VAL A 313 1.42 -3.34 36.38
N PHE A 314 1.47 -2.46 35.36
CA PHE A 314 0.47 -1.41 35.18
C PHE A 314 -0.94 -1.98 35.07
N ARG A 315 -1.14 -3.05 34.28
CA ARG A 315 -2.46 -3.70 34.14
C ARG A 315 -2.97 -4.27 35.46
N GLN A 316 -2.08 -4.85 36.28
CA GLN A 316 -2.44 -5.41 37.58
C GLN A 316 -2.75 -4.32 38.62
N GLY A 317 -2.08 -3.16 38.54
CA GLY A 317 -2.27 -2.02 39.45
C GLY A 317 -3.29 -0.99 38.98
N PHE A 318 -3.90 -1.16 37.81
CA PHE A 318 -4.74 -0.15 37.15
C PHE A 318 -5.92 0.29 38.03
N ASP A 319 -6.65 -0.66 38.63
CA ASP A 319 -7.82 -0.37 39.46
C ASP A 319 -7.46 0.50 40.68
N GLY A 320 -6.26 0.29 41.25
CA GLY A 320 -5.76 1.11 42.35
C GLY A 320 -5.47 2.56 41.94
N LEU A 321 -4.79 2.73 40.80
CA LEU A 321 -4.51 4.06 40.23
C LEU A 321 -5.80 4.78 39.83
N PHE A 322 -6.75 4.06 39.24
CA PHE A 322 -8.05 4.60 38.86
C PHE A 322 -8.85 5.09 40.08
N ASN A 323 -8.92 4.29 41.14
CA ASN A 323 -9.59 4.69 42.39
C ASN A 323 -8.93 5.92 43.04
N GLN A 324 -7.60 6.03 42.97
CA GLN A 324 -6.89 7.20 43.49
C GLN A 324 -7.29 8.48 42.73
N GLN A 325 -7.43 8.41 41.41
CA GLN A 325 -7.87 9.55 40.60
C GLN A 325 -9.34 9.90 40.84
N LEU A 326 -10.22 8.89 41.00
CA LEU A 326 -11.62 9.11 41.37
C LEU A 326 -11.74 9.85 42.71
N LEU A 327 -10.94 9.49 43.71
CA LEU A 327 -10.92 10.17 45.01
C LEU A 327 -10.43 11.63 44.91
N ALA A 328 -9.43 11.89 44.07
CA ALA A 328 -8.96 13.26 43.82
C ALA A 328 -10.05 14.11 43.15
N LEU A 329 -10.75 13.53 42.18
CA LEU A 329 -11.86 14.16 41.47
C LEU A 329 -13.07 14.38 42.38
N ALA A 330 -13.38 13.49 43.33
CA ALA A 330 -14.54 13.63 44.22
C ALA A 330 -14.58 14.94 45.03
N SER A 331 -13.45 15.65 45.14
CA SER A 331 -13.33 16.95 45.82
C SER A 331 -13.78 18.17 44.99
N LEU A 332 -13.95 18.02 43.67
CA LEU A 332 -14.29 19.13 42.76
C LEU A 332 -15.79 19.12 42.40
N PRO A 333 -16.43 20.29 42.26
CA PRO A 333 -17.81 20.41 41.81
C PRO A 333 -17.94 20.22 40.27
N ASP A 334 -19.06 19.67 39.83
CA ASP A 334 -19.46 19.55 38.40
C ASP A 334 -18.59 18.62 37.52
N ILE A 335 -18.10 17.51 38.07
CA ILE A 335 -17.35 16.50 37.30
C ILE A 335 -18.27 15.49 36.63
N ASN A 336 -17.99 15.24 35.36
CA ASN A 336 -18.62 14.15 34.63
C ASN A 336 -17.83 12.83 34.78
N LEU A 337 -18.12 12.07 35.83
CA LEU A 337 -17.44 10.80 36.13
C LEU A 337 -17.51 9.79 34.98
N LEU A 338 -18.58 9.81 34.17
CA LEU A 338 -18.74 8.92 33.02
C LEU A 338 -17.67 9.12 31.95
N GLU A 339 -17.19 10.36 31.77
CA GLU A 339 -16.13 10.64 30.79
C GLU A 339 -14.78 10.07 31.25
N VAL A 340 -14.52 10.12 32.56
CA VAL A 340 -13.32 9.55 33.17
C VAL A 340 -13.38 8.02 33.16
N GLU A 341 -14.54 7.42 33.47
CA GLU A 341 -14.76 5.97 33.35
C GLU A 341 -14.58 5.48 31.90
N THR A 342 -15.14 6.20 30.93
CA THR A 342 -15.01 5.86 29.50
C THR A 342 -13.55 5.97 29.05
N GLY A 343 -12.83 7.01 29.48
CA GLY A 343 -11.40 7.16 29.20
C GLY A 343 -10.53 6.09 29.87
N ALA A 344 -10.88 5.68 31.09
CA ALA A 344 -10.19 4.61 31.81
C ALA A 344 -10.36 3.25 31.13
N GLU A 345 -11.56 2.93 30.63
CA GLU A 345 -11.79 1.69 29.87
C GLU A 345 -10.95 1.66 28.58
N LEU A 346 -10.83 2.79 27.88
CA LEU A 346 -9.96 2.92 26.71
C LEU A 346 -8.47 2.73 27.07
N LEU A 347 -8.00 3.23 28.22
CA LEU A 347 -6.64 3.03 28.69
C LEU A 347 -6.36 1.57 29.07
N GLN A 348 -7.30 0.90 29.73
CA GLN A 348 -7.18 -0.51 30.08
C GLN A 348 -7.14 -1.40 28.82
N ARG A 349 -7.95 -1.05 27.83
CA ARG A 349 -7.91 -1.67 26.50
C ARG A 349 -6.56 -1.42 25.81
N LEU A 350 -6.08 -0.18 25.80
CA LEU A 350 -4.78 0.19 25.22
C LEU A 350 -3.65 -0.60 25.86
N ALA A 351 -3.62 -0.72 27.19
CA ALA A 351 -2.61 -1.47 27.92
C ALA A 351 -2.66 -2.97 27.57
N THR A 352 -3.85 -3.53 27.37
CA THR A 352 -4.04 -4.93 26.97
C THR A 352 -3.56 -5.19 25.54
N GLU A 353 -3.93 -4.31 24.61
CA GLU A 353 -3.48 -4.39 23.21
C GLU A 353 -1.96 -4.17 23.11
N LEU A 354 -1.39 -3.26 23.90
CA LEU A 354 0.05 -3.00 23.96
C LEU A 354 0.81 -4.20 24.53
N ALA A 355 0.31 -4.84 25.60
CA ALA A 355 0.90 -6.06 26.14
C ALA A 355 0.93 -7.18 25.10
N ALA A 356 -0.17 -7.37 24.37
CA ALA A 356 -0.23 -8.33 23.27
C ALA A 356 0.76 -7.95 22.16
N TYR A 357 0.84 -6.68 21.75
CA TYR A 357 1.80 -6.25 20.75
C TYR A 357 3.25 -6.56 21.15
N LEU A 358 3.63 -6.20 22.39
CA LEU A 358 4.97 -6.45 22.92
C LEU A 358 5.29 -7.94 23.01
N GLU A 359 4.33 -8.78 23.40
CA GLU A 359 4.50 -10.24 23.39
C GLU A 359 4.85 -10.76 21.98
N THR A 360 4.10 -10.36 20.95
CA THR A 360 4.41 -10.75 19.56
C THR A 360 5.74 -10.19 19.09
N TYR A 361 6.09 -8.98 19.53
CA TYR A 361 7.33 -8.35 19.14
C TYR A 361 8.56 -9.02 19.77
N VAL A 362 8.48 -9.38 21.06
CA VAL A 362 9.50 -10.20 21.73
C VAL A 362 9.66 -11.54 21.03
N LEU A 363 8.57 -12.17 20.59
CA LEU A 363 8.63 -13.43 19.82
C LEU A 363 9.29 -13.30 18.45
N LEU A 364 9.22 -12.12 17.84
CA LEU A 364 9.91 -11.82 16.58
C LEU A 364 11.41 -11.56 16.78
N VAL A 365 11.80 -11.00 17.93
CA VAL A 365 13.18 -10.64 18.27
C VAL A 365 13.94 -11.79 18.97
N ALA A 366 13.24 -12.65 19.70
CA ALA A 366 13.81 -13.81 20.38
C ALA A 366 14.18 -14.94 19.39
N ASN A 367 15.26 -15.67 19.69
CA ASN A 367 15.94 -16.61 18.80
C ASN A 367 15.00 -17.62 18.08
N PRO A 368 15.24 -17.92 16.78
CA PRO A 368 14.33 -18.70 15.93
C PRO A 368 14.28 -20.22 16.22
N ARG A 369 15.19 -20.77 17.04
CA ARG A 369 15.31 -22.23 17.24
C ARG A 369 14.28 -22.85 18.19
N THR A 370 13.39 -22.06 18.79
CA THR A 370 12.51 -22.52 19.88
C THR A 370 11.03 -22.64 19.54
N ARG A 371 10.59 -22.58 18.26
CA ARG A 371 9.14 -22.60 17.99
C ARG A 371 8.68 -23.38 16.76
N GLN A 372 8.21 -24.59 17.03
CA GLN A 372 7.31 -25.41 16.21
C GLN A 372 5.82 -25.25 16.63
N VAL A 373 5.47 -24.17 17.33
CA VAL A 373 4.15 -24.05 17.95
C VAL A 373 3.09 -23.63 16.92
N GLU A 374 2.22 -24.59 16.63
CA GLU A 374 0.82 -24.44 16.17
C GLU A 374 0.56 -23.83 14.79
N THR A 375 1.13 -24.44 13.75
CA THR A 375 0.76 -24.14 12.35
C THR A 375 -0.69 -24.53 11.99
N ARG A 376 -1.44 -25.20 12.88
CA ARG A 376 -2.75 -25.81 12.59
C ARG A 376 -3.98 -25.00 13.01
N GLU A 377 -3.90 -24.15 14.04
CA GLU A 377 -5.04 -23.31 14.48
C GLU A 377 -5.07 -21.92 13.81
N PHE A 378 -3.93 -21.45 13.29
CA PHE A 378 -3.81 -20.08 12.75
C PHE A 378 -4.32 -19.90 11.31
N MET A 379 -5.03 -20.88 10.75
CA MET A 379 -5.65 -20.81 9.41
C MET A 379 -7.02 -20.12 9.40
N ALA A 380 -7.59 -19.76 10.55
CA ALA A 380 -8.91 -19.15 10.66
C ALA A 380 -8.85 -17.62 10.64
N GLY A 381 -8.71 -17.07 9.44
CA GLY A 381 -8.80 -15.63 9.20
C GLY A 381 -8.30 -15.26 7.82
N GLN A 382 -8.67 -16.02 6.78
CA GLN A 382 -8.41 -15.60 5.41
C GLN A 382 -8.98 -14.20 5.22
N LEU A 383 -8.07 -13.27 4.92
CA LEU A 383 -8.30 -11.88 4.59
C LEU A 383 -9.31 -11.82 3.42
N HIS A 384 -10.60 -11.76 3.71
CA HIS A 384 -11.62 -11.57 2.67
C HIS A 384 -11.57 -10.11 2.23
N MET A 385 -10.78 -9.86 1.20
CA MET A 385 -10.54 -8.54 0.66
C MET A 385 -11.71 -8.16 -0.25
N HIS A 386 -12.37 -7.04 0.04
CA HIS A 386 -13.55 -6.61 -0.73
C HIS A 386 -13.12 -5.99 -2.06
N ILE A 387 -13.36 -6.68 -3.18
CA ILE A 387 -13.03 -6.18 -4.51
C ILE A 387 -14.11 -5.21 -5.00
N ASP A 388 -13.73 -3.95 -5.17
CA ASP A 388 -14.54 -2.99 -5.90
C ASP A 388 -14.49 -3.29 -7.41
N TRP A 389 -15.55 -3.90 -7.94
CA TRP A 389 -15.61 -4.33 -9.34
C TRP A 389 -15.71 -3.19 -10.36
N LEU A 390 -16.16 -2.00 -9.94
CA LEU A 390 -16.36 -0.87 -10.85
C LEU A 390 -15.03 -0.28 -11.38
N PRO A 391 -14.04 0.10 -10.55
CA PRO A 391 -12.73 0.52 -11.06
C PRO A 391 -12.03 -0.58 -11.88
N VAL A 392 -12.25 -1.84 -11.49
CA VAL A 392 -11.72 -3.02 -12.19
C VAL A 392 -12.29 -3.13 -13.60
N SER A 393 -13.61 -3.00 -13.76
CA SER A 393 -14.26 -3.08 -15.07
C SER A 393 -13.90 -1.89 -15.98
N ILE A 394 -13.80 -0.68 -15.42
CA ILE A 394 -13.39 0.52 -16.17
C ILE A 394 -11.95 0.35 -16.70
N ALA A 395 -11.03 -0.10 -15.86
CA ALA A 395 -9.65 -0.33 -16.27
C ALA A 395 -9.54 -1.45 -17.31
N ALA A 396 -10.31 -2.53 -17.17
CA ALA A 396 -10.39 -3.61 -18.14
C ALA A 396 -10.87 -3.11 -19.50
N THR A 397 -11.98 -2.37 -19.53
CA THR A 397 -12.54 -1.78 -20.75
C THR A 397 -11.55 -0.79 -21.38
N ARG A 398 -10.86 0.03 -20.58
CA ARG A 398 -9.83 0.95 -21.07
C ARG A 398 -8.70 0.23 -21.79
N GLY A 399 -8.14 -0.82 -21.18
CA GLY A 399 -7.05 -1.61 -21.78
C GLY A 399 -7.48 -2.24 -23.11
N ALA A 400 -8.68 -2.83 -23.13
CA ALA A 400 -9.29 -3.40 -24.33
C ALA A 400 -9.50 -2.37 -25.45
N LEU A 401 -10.10 -1.21 -25.13
CA LEU A 401 -10.33 -0.13 -26.09
C LEU A 401 -9.03 0.48 -26.62
N THR A 402 -8.00 0.59 -25.76
CA THR A 402 -6.69 1.09 -26.18
C THR A 402 -6.09 0.21 -27.28
N LEU A 403 -6.15 -1.12 -27.12
CA LEU A 403 -5.73 -2.04 -28.17
C LEU A 403 -6.58 -1.87 -29.43
N LEU A 404 -7.92 -1.88 -29.31
CA LEU A 404 -8.82 -1.82 -30.47
C LEU A 404 -8.64 -0.54 -31.29
N ILE A 405 -8.44 0.62 -30.63
CA ILE A 405 -8.19 1.90 -31.31
C ILE A 405 -6.86 1.84 -32.08
N LEU A 406 -5.78 1.40 -31.43
CA LEU A 406 -4.47 1.30 -32.09
C LEU A 406 -4.46 0.26 -33.20
N ALA A 407 -5.19 -0.85 -33.02
CA ALA A 407 -5.38 -1.88 -34.04
C ALA A 407 -6.17 -1.35 -35.25
N ALA A 408 -7.23 -0.58 -35.03
CA ALA A 408 -8.01 0.03 -36.11
C ALA A 408 -7.15 1.03 -36.92
N ILE A 409 -6.32 1.83 -36.25
CA ILE A 409 -5.36 2.73 -36.90
C ILE A 409 -4.37 1.90 -37.73
N TRP A 410 -3.83 0.83 -37.17
CA TRP A 410 -2.88 -0.03 -37.87
C TRP A 410 -3.50 -0.71 -39.09
N MET A 411 -4.72 -1.25 -39.00
CA MET A 411 -5.40 -1.92 -40.11
C MET A 411 -5.76 -0.98 -41.26
N THR A 412 -6.06 0.28 -40.97
CA THR A 412 -6.48 1.26 -41.99
C THR A 412 -5.29 1.89 -42.71
N ILE A 413 -4.18 2.11 -42.00
CA ILE A 413 -2.99 2.79 -42.53
C ILE A 413 -1.93 1.79 -43.02
N ASP A 414 -2.07 0.51 -42.68
CA ASP A 414 -1.04 -0.54 -42.85
C ASP A 414 0.34 -0.10 -42.31
N TRP A 415 0.30 0.52 -41.13
CA TRP A 415 1.43 1.26 -40.59
C TRP A 415 2.56 0.32 -40.13
N PRO A 416 3.80 0.42 -40.67
CA PRO A 416 4.85 -0.57 -40.39
C PRO A 416 5.19 -0.74 -38.90
N SER A 417 5.22 0.35 -38.13
CA SER A 417 5.56 0.35 -36.70
C SER A 417 4.32 0.28 -35.79
N GLY A 418 3.13 -0.04 -36.33
CA GLY A 418 1.91 -0.09 -35.53
C GLY A 418 1.90 -1.20 -34.46
N ILE A 419 2.62 -2.31 -34.67
CA ILE A 419 2.81 -3.35 -33.64
C ILE A 419 3.52 -2.78 -32.40
N LEU A 420 4.53 -1.94 -32.61
CA LEU A 420 5.27 -1.30 -31.54
C LEU A 420 4.39 -0.28 -30.80
N ALA A 421 3.56 0.48 -31.52
CA ALA A 421 2.57 1.37 -30.92
C ALA A 421 1.53 0.61 -30.07
N MET A 422 0.95 -0.46 -30.61
CA MET A 422 -0.01 -1.32 -29.90
C MET A 422 0.61 -1.91 -28.63
N THR A 423 1.83 -2.44 -28.74
CA THR A 423 2.53 -3.06 -27.60
C THR A 423 2.78 -2.05 -26.48
N LEU A 424 3.32 -0.87 -26.80
CA LEU A 424 3.55 0.16 -25.78
C LEU A 424 2.22 0.66 -25.19
N GLY A 425 1.19 0.90 -26.03
CA GLY A 425 -0.11 1.39 -25.57
C GLY A 425 -0.79 0.42 -24.61
N VAL A 426 -0.70 -0.89 -24.87
CA VAL A 426 -1.16 -1.94 -23.95
C VAL A 426 -0.31 -1.94 -22.67
N ILE A 427 1.01 -1.89 -22.77
CA ILE A 427 1.89 -1.82 -21.59
C ILE A 427 1.50 -0.63 -20.70
N THR A 428 1.36 0.58 -21.25
CA THR A 428 1.06 1.77 -20.45
C THR A 428 -0.36 1.79 -19.91
N SER A 429 -1.35 1.32 -20.68
CA SER A 429 -2.75 1.27 -20.22
C SER A 429 -3.00 0.21 -19.13
N THR A 430 -2.24 -0.89 -19.13
CA THR A 430 -2.34 -1.97 -18.14
C THR A 430 -1.44 -1.75 -16.92
N LEU A 431 -0.16 -1.42 -17.14
CA LEU A 431 0.81 -1.23 -16.05
C LEU A 431 0.44 -0.07 -15.12
N PHE A 432 -0.08 1.03 -15.67
CA PHE A 432 -0.47 2.19 -14.87
C PHE A 432 -1.93 2.12 -14.40
N ALA A 433 -2.66 1.05 -14.69
CA ALA A 433 -4.03 0.86 -14.21
C ALA A 433 -4.13 0.85 -12.68
N ALA A 434 -3.13 0.26 -12.03
CA ALA A 434 -3.04 0.17 -10.58
C ALA A 434 -2.34 1.38 -9.92
N SER A 435 -1.89 2.36 -10.71
CA SER A 435 -1.18 3.52 -10.18
C SER A 435 -2.16 4.45 -9.45
N PRO A 436 -1.78 5.02 -8.28
CA PRO A 436 -2.62 5.97 -7.54
C PRO A 436 -2.88 7.28 -8.30
N SER A 437 -2.03 7.63 -9.26
CA SER A 437 -2.25 8.76 -10.17
C SER A 437 -1.78 8.41 -11.58
N PRO A 438 -2.62 7.74 -12.38
CA PRO A 438 -2.22 7.20 -13.67
C PRO A 438 -1.76 8.28 -14.65
N THR A 439 -2.45 9.42 -14.69
CA THR A 439 -2.11 10.55 -15.58
C THR A 439 -0.75 11.17 -15.25
N ALA A 440 -0.44 11.39 -13.97
CA ALA A 440 0.86 11.89 -13.53
C ALA A 440 1.99 10.87 -13.79
N THR A 441 1.71 9.59 -13.54
CA THR A 441 2.64 8.48 -13.81
C THR A 441 2.96 8.39 -15.29
N LEU A 442 1.94 8.52 -16.15
CA LEU A 442 2.11 8.51 -17.60
C LEU A 442 2.94 9.71 -18.08
N ARG A 443 2.78 10.90 -17.49
CA ARG A 443 3.61 12.07 -17.82
C ARG A 443 5.09 11.84 -17.49
N GLN A 444 5.38 11.29 -16.31
CA GLN A 444 6.75 10.92 -15.93
C GLN A 444 7.32 9.85 -16.86
N PHE A 445 6.52 8.83 -17.19
CA PHE A 445 6.91 7.79 -18.12
C PHE A 445 7.18 8.35 -19.52
N ALA A 446 6.33 9.24 -20.02
CA ALA A 446 6.49 9.89 -21.32
C ALA A 446 7.77 10.73 -21.38
N LEU A 447 8.11 11.47 -20.32
CA LEU A 447 9.40 12.15 -20.21
C LEU A 447 10.57 11.17 -20.32
N GLY A 448 10.47 10.04 -19.63
CA GLY A 448 11.44 8.95 -19.74
C GLY A 448 11.58 8.42 -21.16
N VAL A 449 10.47 8.14 -21.84
CA VAL A 449 10.45 7.65 -23.23
C VAL A 449 11.11 8.66 -24.18
N ILE A 450 10.83 9.96 -24.04
CA ILE A 450 11.46 11.01 -24.86
C ILE A 450 12.98 11.02 -24.66
N LEU A 451 13.43 10.96 -23.40
CA LEU A 451 14.86 10.86 -23.08
C LEU A 451 15.48 9.56 -23.64
N GLY A 452 14.75 8.46 -23.59
CA GLY A 452 15.16 7.17 -24.15
C GLY A 452 15.32 7.24 -25.67
N ILE A 453 14.36 7.82 -26.39
CA ILE A 453 14.44 8.06 -27.84
C ILE A 453 15.69 8.88 -28.18
N ALA A 454 15.91 10.00 -27.48
CA ALA A 454 17.12 10.82 -27.69
C ALA A 454 18.41 10.03 -27.41
N LEU A 455 18.43 9.19 -26.37
CA LEU A 455 19.56 8.35 -26.04
C LEU A 455 19.81 7.25 -27.07
N VAL A 456 18.76 6.67 -27.67
CA VAL A 456 18.89 5.69 -28.78
C VAL A 456 19.51 6.35 -30.00
N TYR A 457 19.12 7.59 -30.33
CA TYR A 457 19.75 8.32 -31.42
C TYR A 457 21.25 8.49 -31.18
N VAL A 458 21.63 8.98 -30.00
CA VAL A 458 23.05 9.13 -29.64
C VAL A 458 23.76 7.78 -29.68
N SER A 459 23.12 6.74 -29.15
CA SER A 459 23.69 5.41 -29.08
C SER A 459 23.93 4.81 -30.47
N ASN A 460 22.93 4.81 -31.33
CA ASN A 460 23.05 4.14 -32.62
C ASN A 460 23.90 4.94 -33.64
N VAL A 461 24.01 6.28 -33.49
CA VAL A 461 24.82 7.12 -34.40
C VAL A 461 26.29 7.19 -33.97
N PHE A 462 26.56 7.44 -32.69
CA PHE A 462 27.92 7.78 -32.23
C PHE A 462 28.60 6.65 -31.45
N TRP A 463 27.82 5.87 -30.71
CA TRP A 463 28.32 4.95 -29.69
C TRP A 463 28.50 3.54 -30.29
N LEU A 464 27.44 2.95 -30.84
CA LEU A 464 27.46 1.59 -31.40
C LEU A 464 28.34 1.49 -32.64
N THR A 465 28.44 2.56 -33.45
CA THR A 465 29.33 2.61 -34.62
C THR A 465 30.81 2.52 -34.23
N ALA A 466 31.16 2.86 -32.98
CA ALA A 466 32.52 2.73 -32.48
C ALA A 466 32.81 1.33 -31.92
N ALA A 467 31.81 0.50 -31.61
CA ALA A 467 32.00 -0.77 -30.93
C ALA A 467 32.39 -1.90 -31.90
N HIS A 468 33.61 -2.42 -31.76
CA HIS A 468 34.13 -3.51 -32.61
C HIS A 468 34.18 -4.87 -31.90
N ASP A 469 34.38 -4.85 -30.57
CA ASP A 469 34.44 -6.03 -29.71
C ASP A 469 33.39 -5.97 -28.60
N TYR A 470 33.06 -7.12 -28.02
CA TYR A 470 32.11 -7.21 -26.90
C TYR A 470 32.48 -6.29 -25.71
N VAL A 471 33.76 -6.18 -25.36
CA VAL A 471 34.21 -5.30 -24.27
C VAL A 471 33.92 -3.83 -24.61
N MET A 472 34.15 -3.43 -25.86
CA MET A 472 33.87 -2.07 -26.31
C MET A 472 32.36 -1.81 -26.33
N LEU A 473 31.56 -2.78 -26.76
CA LEU A 473 30.10 -2.73 -26.67
C LEU A 473 29.62 -2.50 -25.22
N CYS A 474 30.19 -3.21 -24.25
CA CYS A 474 29.91 -3.01 -22.84
C CYS A 474 30.24 -1.58 -22.37
N ILE A 475 31.44 -1.08 -22.70
CA ILE A 475 31.87 0.28 -22.33
C ILE A 475 30.92 1.33 -22.91
N VAL A 476 30.50 1.13 -24.16
CA VAL A 476 29.66 2.05 -24.92
C VAL A 476 28.23 2.11 -24.39
N ILE A 477 27.66 0.98 -23.97
CA ILE A 477 26.28 0.91 -23.46
C ILE A 477 26.22 1.15 -21.94
N ALA A 478 27.34 1.01 -21.22
CA ALA A 478 27.41 1.24 -19.77
C ALA A 478 26.76 2.56 -19.32
N PRO A 479 26.99 3.72 -19.97
CA PRO A 479 26.37 4.97 -19.56
C PRO A 479 24.84 4.93 -19.63
N ALA A 480 24.27 4.29 -20.66
CA ALA A 480 22.83 4.14 -20.79
C ALA A 480 22.25 3.25 -19.68
N ILE A 481 22.88 2.09 -19.41
CA ILE A 481 22.48 1.16 -18.34
C ILE A 481 22.58 1.83 -16.97
N LEU A 482 23.66 2.57 -16.71
CA LEU A 482 23.85 3.27 -15.44
C LEU A 482 22.85 4.41 -15.27
N LEU A 483 22.56 5.16 -16.34
CA LEU A 483 21.55 6.22 -16.30
C LEU A 483 20.16 5.65 -16.01
N THR A 484 19.77 4.54 -16.65
CA THR A 484 18.50 3.86 -16.35
C THR A 484 18.46 3.39 -14.90
N ALA A 485 19.52 2.74 -14.43
CA ALA A 485 19.59 2.21 -13.08
C ALA A 485 19.56 3.32 -12.02
N TRP A 486 20.28 4.43 -12.25
CA TRP A 486 20.34 5.56 -11.32
C TRP A 486 19.01 6.29 -11.20
N LEU A 487 18.29 6.50 -12.32
CA LEU A 487 16.94 7.06 -12.30
C LEU A 487 15.94 6.11 -11.65
N SER A 488 16.00 4.81 -11.98
CA SER A 488 15.15 3.78 -11.40
C SER A 488 15.38 3.57 -9.90
N ALA A 489 16.59 3.86 -9.41
CA ALA A 489 16.92 3.76 -8.00
C ALA A 489 16.27 4.87 -7.12
N ARG A 490 15.87 6.00 -7.72
CA ARG A 490 15.31 7.14 -6.99
C ARG A 490 13.78 7.10 -7.02
N PRO A 491 13.07 6.99 -5.88
CA PRO A 491 11.61 6.85 -5.86
C PRO A 491 10.85 7.93 -6.66
N ALA A 492 11.32 9.18 -6.62
CA ALA A 492 10.70 10.28 -7.34
C ALA A 492 10.90 10.24 -8.87
N MET A 493 11.95 9.56 -9.35
CA MET A 493 12.32 9.48 -10.77
C MET A 493 12.19 8.07 -11.34
N ALA A 494 11.74 7.10 -10.55
CA ALA A 494 11.77 5.69 -10.92
C ALA A 494 10.98 5.38 -12.19
N VAL A 495 9.83 6.05 -12.37
CA VAL A 495 8.98 5.91 -13.56
C VAL A 495 9.62 6.54 -14.79
N VAL A 496 10.36 7.64 -14.63
CA VAL A 496 11.15 8.27 -15.71
C VAL A 496 12.26 7.30 -16.14
N GLY A 497 12.98 6.71 -15.18
CA GLY A 497 14.01 5.70 -15.45
C GLY A 497 13.46 4.46 -16.16
N ALA A 498 12.28 3.99 -15.76
CA ALA A 498 11.60 2.88 -16.42
C ALA A 498 11.20 3.22 -17.87
N GLY A 499 10.67 4.41 -18.12
CA GLY A 499 10.34 4.87 -19.47
C GLY A 499 11.58 5.01 -20.37
N LEU A 500 12.66 5.56 -19.82
CA LEU A 500 13.94 5.69 -20.52
C LEU A 500 14.50 4.32 -20.88
N GLY A 501 14.54 3.38 -19.93
CA GLY A 501 15.04 2.03 -20.17
C GLY A 501 14.19 1.26 -21.17
N ILE A 502 12.86 1.27 -21.02
CA ILE A 502 11.96 0.56 -21.94
C ILE A 502 12.12 1.10 -23.37
N ALA A 503 12.05 2.43 -23.57
CA ALA A 503 12.21 3.01 -24.89
C ALA A 503 13.60 2.72 -25.49
N TYR A 504 14.65 2.86 -24.67
CA TYR A 504 16.02 2.62 -25.11
C TYR A 504 16.24 1.18 -25.57
N PHE A 505 15.95 0.19 -24.72
CA PHE A 505 16.23 -1.21 -25.04
C PHE A 505 15.22 -1.83 -26.02
N LEU A 506 14.04 -1.23 -26.22
CA LEU A 506 13.11 -1.67 -27.26
C LEU A 506 13.57 -1.25 -28.66
N MET A 507 14.32 -0.15 -28.77
CA MET A 507 14.74 0.43 -30.06
C MET A 507 16.23 0.28 -30.37
N VAL A 508 17.07 -0.03 -29.38
CA VAL A 508 18.51 -0.17 -29.60
C VAL A 508 18.80 -1.32 -30.58
N GLY A 509 19.53 -1.00 -31.65
CA GLY A 509 19.82 -1.92 -32.72
C GLY A 509 21.16 -2.60 -32.51
N PHE A 510 21.23 -3.66 -31.69
CA PHE A 510 22.47 -4.45 -31.57
C PHE A 510 22.80 -5.22 -32.85
N ASN A 511 21.77 -5.54 -33.65
CA ASN A 511 21.88 -6.33 -34.87
C ASN A 511 21.67 -5.49 -36.15
N GLN A 512 21.29 -4.21 -36.04
CA GLN A 512 21.04 -3.29 -37.16
C GLN A 512 21.47 -1.88 -36.76
N ALA A 513 22.51 -1.33 -37.40
CA ALA A 513 22.97 0.03 -37.10
C ALA A 513 21.97 1.07 -37.64
N LEU A 514 21.89 2.26 -37.03
CA LEU A 514 20.97 3.32 -37.52
C LEU A 514 21.25 3.72 -38.98
N GLY A 515 22.50 3.54 -39.43
CA GLY A 515 22.94 3.82 -40.79
C GLY A 515 22.19 3.03 -41.86
N ASP A 516 21.59 1.89 -41.50
CA ASP A 516 20.91 1.01 -42.46
C ASP A 516 19.45 1.45 -42.72
N ASN A 517 18.78 2.13 -41.77
CA ASN A 517 17.38 2.56 -41.95
C ASN A 517 16.93 3.69 -40.99
N PRO A 518 17.22 4.97 -41.30
CA PRO A 518 16.79 6.11 -40.47
C PRO A 518 15.27 6.29 -40.44
N VAL A 519 14.56 5.87 -41.50
CA VAL A 519 13.09 5.95 -41.58
C VAL A 519 12.45 5.10 -40.49
N LYS A 520 12.96 3.89 -40.26
CA LYS A 520 12.47 2.99 -39.20
C LYS A 520 12.57 3.65 -37.82
N TYR A 521 13.68 4.32 -37.51
CA TYR A 521 13.87 4.99 -36.22
C TYR A 521 12.84 6.09 -35.97
N PHE A 522 12.60 6.97 -36.96
CA PHE A 522 11.59 8.02 -36.82
C PHE A 522 10.19 7.43 -36.73
N ASN A 523 9.89 6.39 -37.51
CA ASN A 523 8.60 5.71 -37.48
C ASN A 523 8.33 5.04 -36.11
N ASP A 524 9.32 4.36 -35.54
CA ASP A 524 9.25 3.76 -34.21
C ASP A 524 9.10 4.83 -33.13
N SER A 525 9.79 5.98 -33.26
CA SER A 525 9.67 7.11 -32.34
C SER A 525 8.25 7.71 -32.35
N ILE A 526 7.68 7.92 -33.55
CA ILE A 526 6.29 8.38 -33.72
C ILE A 526 5.31 7.34 -33.15
N ALA A 527 5.59 6.05 -33.34
CA ALA A 527 4.81 4.96 -32.78
C ALA A 527 4.73 4.98 -31.26
N LEU A 528 5.86 5.18 -30.57
CA LEU A 528 5.87 5.34 -29.12
C LEU A 528 5.07 6.58 -28.67
N MET A 529 5.19 7.71 -29.39
CA MET A 529 4.48 8.94 -29.03
C MET A 529 2.96 8.81 -29.22
N ILE A 530 2.51 8.20 -30.31
CA ILE A 530 1.08 7.95 -30.55
C ILE A 530 0.53 6.98 -29.49
N ALA A 531 1.27 5.93 -29.13
CA ALA A 531 0.86 5.01 -28.08
C ALA A 531 0.66 5.71 -26.71
N LEU A 532 1.57 6.63 -26.36
CA LEU A 532 1.46 7.44 -25.15
C LEU A 532 0.30 8.44 -25.22
N ALA A 533 0.07 9.07 -26.37
CA ALA A 533 -1.03 10.00 -26.58
C ALA A 533 -2.38 9.29 -26.42
N VAL A 534 -2.58 8.16 -27.10
CA VAL A 534 -3.81 7.35 -26.99
C VAL A 534 -4.00 6.87 -25.56
N SER A 535 -2.95 6.36 -24.90
CA SER A 535 -3.03 5.95 -23.49
C SER A 535 -3.40 7.12 -22.59
N GLY A 536 -2.84 8.31 -22.82
CA GLY A 536 -3.12 9.51 -22.04
C GLY A 536 -4.55 9.99 -22.19
N ILE A 537 -5.08 9.98 -23.42
CA ILE A 537 -6.49 10.28 -23.68
C ILE A 537 -7.37 9.26 -22.96
N MET A 538 -7.08 7.96 -23.09
CA MET A 538 -7.83 6.89 -22.44
C MET A 538 -7.80 7.00 -20.91
N PHE A 539 -6.66 7.34 -20.30
CA PHE A 539 -6.58 7.62 -18.87
C PHE A 539 -7.37 8.87 -18.50
N SER A 540 -7.31 9.95 -19.26
CA SER A 540 -8.06 11.17 -18.96
C SER A 540 -9.59 10.97 -19.01
N LEU A 541 -10.07 10.15 -19.96
CA LEU A 541 -11.49 9.79 -20.07
C LEU A 541 -11.97 8.85 -18.94
N THR A 542 -11.03 8.19 -18.23
CA THR A 542 -11.34 7.17 -17.21
C THR A 542 -10.75 7.50 -15.83
N ASP A 543 -10.22 8.71 -15.61
CA ASP A 543 -9.58 9.10 -14.34
C ASP A 543 -10.64 9.42 -13.27
N TYR A 544 -11.27 8.36 -12.74
CA TYR A 544 -12.25 8.48 -11.66
C TYR A 544 -11.58 8.77 -10.31
N ALA A 545 -10.32 8.38 -10.11
CA ALA A 545 -9.61 8.46 -8.83
C ALA A 545 -9.28 9.90 -8.40
N ALA A 546 -9.09 10.82 -9.35
CA ALA A 546 -8.84 12.24 -9.07
C ALA A 546 -10.12 13.06 -8.82
N SER A 547 -11.31 12.48 -8.97
CA SER A 547 -12.59 13.20 -8.87
C SER A 547 -13.10 13.29 -7.42
N SER A 548 -13.81 14.38 -7.09
CA SER A 548 -14.54 14.57 -5.82
C SER A 548 -15.54 13.43 -5.53
N TRP A 549 -16.01 12.77 -6.58
CA TRP A 549 -16.89 11.61 -6.53
C TRP A 549 -16.23 10.39 -5.88
N ALA A 550 -14.94 10.13 -6.15
CA ALA A 550 -14.23 9.00 -5.52
C ALA A 550 -14.11 9.16 -4.00
N SER A 551 -13.76 10.35 -3.52
CA SER A 551 -13.74 10.65 -2.08
C SER A 551 -15.13 10.50 -1.47
N THR A 552 -16.17 11.01 -2.14
CA THR A 552 -17.58 10.88 -1.69
C THR A 552 -18.01 9.42 -1.58
N ARG A 553 -17.62 8.58 -2.54
CA ARG A 553 -17.88 7.13 -2.50
C ARG A 553 -17.21 6.46 -1.31
N VAL A 554 -15.95 6.77 -1.02
CA VAL A 554 -15.23 6.20 0.13
C VAL A 554 -15.92 6.59 1.43
N PHE A 555 -16.34 7.84 1.59
CA PHE A 555 -17.15 8.26 2.75
C PHE A 555 -18.46 7.45 2.85
N ASN A 556 -19.16 7.24 1.74
CA ASN A 556 -20.38 6.43 1.74
C ASN A 556 -20.11 4.95 2.06
N GLN A 557 -19.03 4.37 1.58
CA GLN A 557 -18.62 2.98 1.89
C GLN A 557 -18.23 2.84 3.38
N LEU A 558 -17.52 3.82 3.95
CA LEU A 558 -17.22 3.84 5.40
C LEU A 558 -18.51 3.89 6.23
N ARG A 559 -19.49 4.71 5.84
CA ARG A 559 -20.81 4.74 6.50
C ARG A 559 -21.56 3.42 6.37
N GLN A 560 -21.56 2.81 5.18
CA GLN A 560 -22.16 1.48 4.98
C GLN A 560 -21.49 0.42 5.85
N LEU A 561 -20.18 0.51 6.08
CA LEU A 561 -19.47 -0.41 6.96
C LEU A 561 -19.95 -0.30 8.43
N VAL A 562 -20.26 0.91 8.92
CA VAL A 562 -20.89 1.10 10.25
C VAL A 562 -22.29 0.49 10.29
N ILE A 563 -23.08 0.67 9.23
CA ILE A 563 -24.42 0.05 9.11
C ILE A 563 -24.32 -1.47 9.15
N ASP A 564 -23.34 -2.04 8.44
CA ASP A 564 -23.07 -3.46 8.46
C ASP A 564 -22.66 -3.93 9.86
N ALA A 565 -21.87 -3.15 10.61
CA ALA A 565 -21.53 -3.43 12.01
C ALA A 565 -22.74 -3.50 12.93
N CYS A 566 -23.71 -2.61 12.72
CA CYS A 566 -24.95 -2.64 13.49
C CYS A 566 -25.86 -3.84 13.16
N ARG A 567 -25.79 -4.37 11.93
CA ARG A 567 -26.74 -5.39 11.42
C ARG A 567 -26.20 -6.81 11.41
N ARG A 568 -24.91 -6.98 11.14
CA ARG A 568 -24.25 -8.28 11.02
C ARG A 568 -23.72 -8.72 12.38
N ALA A 569 -24.33 -9.75 12.95
CA ALA A 569 -23.92 -10.29 14.25
C ALA A 569 -22.56 -11.02 14.21
N ASP A 570 -22.14 -11.49 13.04
CA ASP A 570 -20.93 -12.29 12.81
C ASP A 570 -19.65 -11.45 12.64
N MET A 571 -19.76 -10.15 12.33
CA MET A 571 -18.59 -9.34 11.97
C MET A 571 -17.72 -9.02 13.19
N THR A 572 -16.46 -9.43 13.18
CA THR A 572 -15.50 -9.18 14.29
C THR A 572 -14.90 -7.77 14.24
N ALA A 573 -14.40 -7.26 15.37
CA ALA A 573 -13.69 -5.98 15.43
C ALA A 573 -12.49 -5.94 14.46
N THR A 574 -11.76 -7.04 14.36
CA THR A 574 -10.63 -7.20 13.43
C THR A 574 -11.08 -7.14 11.97
N GLU A 575 -12.19 -7.80 11.61
CA GLU A 575 -12.72 -7.75 10.24
C GLU A 575 -13.16 -6.33 9.87
N PHE A 576 -13.89 -5.67 10.76
CA PHE A 576 -14.35 -4.29 10.58
C PHE A 576 -13.17 -3.34 10.36
N GLU A 577 -12.19 -3.40 11.25
CA GLU A 577 -11.01 -2.54 11.23
C GLU A 577 -10.16 -2.76 9.96
N MET A 578 -10.03 -4.00 9.51
CA MET A 578 -9.36 -4.32 8.23
C MET A 578 -10.12 -3.76 7.02
N ARG A 579 -11.44 -3.92 6.97
CA ARG A 579 -12.28 -3.38 5.88
C ARG A 579 -12.22 -1.87 5.82
N ALA A 580 -12.32 -1.18 6.96
CA ALA A 580 -12.27 0.27 7.03
C ALA A 580 -10.95 0.83 6.48
N ARG A 581 -9.83 0.19 6.81
CA ARG A 581 -8.51 0.61 6.31
C ARG A 581 -8.27 0.24 4.85
N ASP A 582 -8.76 -0.91 4.37
CA ASP A 582 -8.65 -1.29 2.94
C ASP A 582 -9.38 -0.27 2.03
N LEU A 583 -10.53 0.24 2.46
CA LEU A 583 -11.27 1.28 1.72
C LEU A 583 -10.44 2.55 1.50
N ILE A 584 -9.76 3.03 2.54
CA ILE A 584 -8.94 4.24 2.44
C ILE A 584 -7.65 3.96 1.67
N GLN A 585 -7.06 2.79 1.86
CA GLN A 585 -5.88 2.39 1.11
C GLN A 585 -6.15 2.34 -0.40
N ARG A 586 -7.30 1.80 -0.83
CA ARG A 586 -7.72 1.73 -2.24
C ARG A 586 -8.07 3.08 -2.85
N SER A 587 -8.42 4.07 -2.04
CA SER A 587 -8.76 5.41 -2.52
C SER A 587 -7.60 6.15 -3.20
N GLY A 588 -6.38 5.59 -3.19
CA GLY A 588 -5.18 6.19 -3.80
C GLY A 588 -4.63 7.41 -3.03
N ASN A 589 -5.44 8.01 -2.16
CA ASN A 589 -5.15 9.26 -1.45
C ASN A 589 -4.17 9.10 -0.27
N VAL A 590 -3.92 7.88 0.22
CA VAL A 590 -2.94 7.63 1.29
C VAL A 590 -1.51 8.02 0.86
N HIS A 591 -1.21 8.02 -0.44
CA HIS A 591 0.10 8.42 -0.98
C HIS A 591 0.25 9.94 -1.16
N ARG A 592 -0.78 10.75 -0.83
CA ARG A 592 -0.74 12.23 -0.87
C ARG A 592 -0.94 12.82 0.54
N PRO A 593 0.07 12.73 1.42
CA PRO A 593 -0.06 13.06 2.86
C PRO A 593 -0.30 14.55 3.19
N ALA A 594 -0.46 15.42 2.18
CA ALA A 594 -0.54 16.87 2.37
C ALA A 594 -1.77 17.55 1.74
N SER A 595 -2.68 16.82 1.09
CA SER A 595 -3.92 17.43 0.58
C SER A 595 -4.96 17.50 1.69
N ALA A 596 -5.76 18.57 1.74
CA ALA A 596 -6.85 18.71 2.71
C ALA A 596 -7.84 17.52 2.70
N ASP A 597 -8.02 16.89 1.53
CA ASP A 597 -8.86 15.71 1.37
C ASP A 597 -8.29 14.46 2.05
N SER A 598 -6.96 14.29 2.08
CA SER A 598 -6.31 13.17 2.78
C SER A 598 -6.55 13.25 4.29
N VAL A 599 -6.51 14.46 4.86
CA VAL A 599 -6.78 14.71 6.27
C VAL A 599 -8.24 14.39 6.61
N ARG A 600 -9.19 14.85 5.78
CA ARG A 600 -10.63 14.55 5.97
C ARG A 600 -10.93 13.06 5.89
N LEU A 601 -10.30 12.33 4.98
CA LEU A 601 -10.46 10.88 4.86
C LEU A 601 -9.93 10.14 6.11
N VAL A 602 -8.77 10.56 6.63
CA VAL A 602 -8.22 10.03 7.88
C VAL A 602 -9.13 10.32 9.07
N GLU A 603 -9.70 11.51 9.13
CA GLU A 603 -10.66 11.87 10.17
C GLU A 603 -11.90 10.99 10.12
N ALA A 604 -12.46 10.77 8.92
CA ALA A 604 -13.57 9.87 8.73
C ALA A 604 -13.22 8.40 9.02
N LEU A 605 -11.99 7.95 8.71
CA LEU A 605 -11.51 6.62 9.11
C LEU A 605 -11.60 6.45 10.61
N CYS A 606 -10.98 7.38 11.33
CA CYS A 606 -10.87 7.29 12.77
C CYS A 606 -12.26 7.39 13.41
N ALA A 607 -13.13 8.27 12.92
CA ALA A 607 -14.53 8.33 13.36
C ALA A 607 -15.28 7.01 13.10
N THR A 608 -15.06 6.40 11.93
CA THR A 608 -15.63 5.09 11.57
C THR A 608 -15.10 3.98 12.49
N LEU A 609 -13.81 3.99 12.80
CA LEU A 609 -13.19 3.06 13.74
C LEU A 609 -13.72 3.24 15.16
N GLU A 610 -13.81 4.48 15.64
CA GLU A 610 -14.38 4.84 16.94
C GLU A 610 -15.80 4.26 17.10
N ILE A 611 -16.71 4.59 16.19
CA ILE A 611 -18.10 4.12 16.28
C ILE A 611 -18.22 2.61 16.07
N GLY A 612 -17.47 2.05 15.12
CA GLY A 612 -17.55 0.62 14.82
C GLY A 612 -17.05 -0.25 15.97
N HIS A 613 -15.95 0.13 16.62
CA HIS A 613 -15.47 -0.58 17.80
C HIS A 613 -16.46 -0.47 18.97
N ALA A 614 -17.09 0.69 19.16
CA ALA A 614 -18.10 0.88 20.19
C ALA A 614 -19.35 0.00 19.96
N VAL A 615 -19.83 -0.02 18.71
CA VAL A 615 -20.97 -0.85 18.28
C VAL A 615 -20.68 -2.34 18.47
N ILE A 616 -19.47 -2.79 18.09
CA ILE A 616 -19.07 -4.19 18.23
C ILE A 616 -18.91 -4.57 19.70
N ALA A 617 -18.28 -3.73 20.52
CA ALA A 617 -18.16 -3.95 21.96
C ALA A 617 -19.53 -4.02 22.64
N LEU A 618 -20.47 -3.13 22.27
CA LEU A 618 -21.85 -3.16 22.77
C LEU A 618 -22.56 -4.48 22.41
N ARG A 619 -22.33 -5.01 21.20
CA ARG A 619 -22.89 -6.29 20.75
C ARG A 619 -22.30 -7.48 21.50
N ASP A 620 -20.99 -7.47 21.75
CA ASP A 620 -20.33 -8.55 22.48
C ASP A 620 -20.85 -8.62 23.93
N VAL A 621 -21.15 -7.46 24.55
CA VAL A 621 -21.83 -7.40 25.84
C VAL A 621 -23.28 -7.90 25.75
N ALA A 622 -23.98 -7.64 24.64
CA ALA A 622 -25.37 -8.06 24.42
C ALA A 622 -25.58 -9.58 24.41
N GLY A 623 -24.54 -10.37 24.06
CA GLY A 623 -24.62 -11.83 23.96
C GLY A 623 -24.96 -12.54 25.27
N GLY A 624 -24.70 -11.91 26.42
CA GLY A 624 -24.94 -12.48 27.75
C GLY A 624 -26.20 -11.97 28.47
N LEU A 625 -27.08 -11.20 27.80
CA LEU A 625 -28.17 -10.46 28.44
C LEU A 625 -29.55 -11.10 28.25
N SER A 626 -30.50 -10.70 29.09
CA SER A 626 -31.91 -11.12 28.98
C SER A 626 -32.56 -10.65 27.66
N ALA A 627 -33.60 -11.37 27.21
CA ALA A 627 -34.27 -11.10 25.94
C ALA A 627 -34.85 -9.69 25.83
N GLN A 628 -35.24 -9.05 26.94
CA GLN A 628 -35.74 -7.69 26.97
C GLN A 628 -34.63 -6.67 26.70
N LEU A 629 -33.47 -6.82 27.36
CA LEU A 629 -32.33 -5.92 27.17
C LEU A 629 -31.72 -6.07 25.76
N GLN A 630 -31.70 -7.29 25.22
CA GLN A 630 -31.28 -7.54 23.85
C GLN A 630 -32.15 -6.78 22.83
N ARG A 631 -33.46 -6.65 23.04
CA ARG A 631 -34.34 -5.85 22.18
C ARG A 631 -34.04 -4.36 22.25
N LEU A 632 -33.77 -3.83 23.45
CA LEU A 632 -33.39 -2.41 23.64
C LEU A 632 -32.04 -2.11 22.96
N LEU A 633 -31.08 -3.02 23.06
CA LEU A 633 -29.79 -2.90 22.38
C LEU A 633 -29.94 -2.99 20.86
N GLN A 634 -30.73 -3.94 20.35
CA GLN A 634 -31.04 -4.00 18.91
C GLN A 634 -31.73 -2.73 18.41
N HIS A 635 -32.64 -2.15 19.19
CA HIS A 635 -33.27 -0.87 18.86
C HIS A 635 -32.23 0.25 18.77
N THR A 636 -31.32 0.31 19.74
CA THR A 636 -30.20 1.27 19.76
C THR A 636 -29.31 1.12 18.51
N LEU A 637 -28.90 -0.10 18.18
CA LEU A 637 -28.10 -0.40 16.99
C LEU A 637 -28.81 -0.01 15.69
N MET A 638 -30.14 -0.22 15.61
CA MET A 638 -30.96 0.17 14.47
C MET A 638 -31.08 1.68 14.32
N LEU A 639 -31.18 2.45 15.41
CA LEU A 639 -31.18 3.91 15.38
C LEU A 639 -29.84 4.46 14.91
N VAL A 640 -28.72 3.91 15.39
CA VAL A 640 -27.38 4.24 14.92
C VAL A 640 -27.26 3.93 13.42
N ALA A 641 -27.68 2.74 12.99
CA ALA A 641 -27.67 2.36 11.58
C ALA A 641 -28.53 3.30 10.71
N HIS A 642 -29.67 3.77 11.22
CA HIS A 642 -30.54 4.71 10.52
C HIS A 642 -29.88 6.09 10.34
N TYR A 643 -29.21 6.59 11.38
CA TYR A 643 -28.44 7.84 11.31
C TYR A 643 -27.33 7.77 10.26
N TYR A 644 -26.52 6.71 10.26
CA TYR A 644 -25.44 6.56 9.26
C TYR A 644 -25.97 6.31 7.83
N LYS A 645 -27.17 5.75 7.67
CA LYS A 645 -27.83 5.59 6.37
C LYS A 645 -28.33 6.92 5.80
N GLN A 646 -28.91 7.77 6.66
CA GLN A 646 -29.45 9.07 6.30
C GLN A 646 -28.97 10.13 7.30
N PRO A 647 -27.76 10.68 7.10
CA PRO A 647 -27.21 11.67 8.01
C PRO A 647 -28.06 12.94 7.93
N GLY A 648 -28.62 13.34 9.06
CA GLY A 648 -29.46 14.51 9.18
C GLY A 648 -29.68 14.90 10.63
N GLN A 649 -29.90 16.19 10.88
CA GLN A 649 -30.03 16.74 12.23
C GLN A 649 -31.19 16.10 13.01
N LYS A 650 -32.31 15.78 12.34
CA LYS A 650 -33.45 15.07 12.95
C LYS A 650 -33.07 13.68 13.43
N ASN A 651 -32.40 12.89 12.59
CA ASN A 651 -31.99 11.52 12.91
C ASN A 651 -30.91 11.49 13.99
N GLN A 652 -30.00 12.47 13.98
CA GLN A 652 -29.00 12.66 15.02
C GLN A 652 -29.65 12.94 16.38
N GLN A 653 -30.59 13.89 16.42
CA GLN A 653 -31.31 14.24 17.64
C GLN A 653 -32.13 13.05 18.17
N GLN A 654 -32.79 12.30 17.29
CA GLN A 654 -33.55 11.11 17.68
C GLN A 654 -32.64 10.04 18.32
N ALA A 655 -31.47 9.78 17.72
CA ALA A 655 -30.50 8.84 18.29
C ALA A 655 -29.95 9.32 19.64
N LEU A 656 -29.62 10.61 19.76
CA LEU A 656 -29.11 11.19 21.01
C LEU A 656 -30.16 11.16 22.13
N GLN A 657 -31.41 11.53 21.84
CA GLN A 657 -32.51 11.50 22.82
C GLN A 657 -32.77 10.08 23.34
N TRP A 658 -32.73 9.09 22.46
CA TRP A 658 -32.85 7.69 22.87
C TRP A 658 -31.68 7.24 23.74
N LEU A 659 -30.44 7.58 23.38
CA LEU A 659 -29.25 7.26 24.16
C LEU A 659 -29.28 7.93 25.54
N ASP A 660 -29.70 9.20 25.61
CA ASP A 660 -29.87 9.93 26.88
C ASP A 660 -30.92 9.27 27.77
N HIS A 661 -32.06 8.86 27.19
CA HIS A 661 -33.11 8.15 27.92
C HIS A 661 -32.63 6.79 28.44
N PHE A 662 -31.92 6.02 27.62
CA PHE A 662 -31.43 4.70 28.00
C PHE A 662 -30.32 4.79 29.06
N LEU A 663 -29.42 5.77 28.96
CA LEU A 663 -28.41 6.04 29.98
C LEU A 663 -29.05 6.47 31.31
N ALA A 664 -30.08 7.33 31.28
CA ALA A 664 -30.80 7.72 32.49
C ALA A 664 -31.50 6.53 33.16
N TRP A 665 -32.11 5.64 32.37
CA TRP A 665 -32.70 4.40 32.87
C TRP A 665 -31.66 3.47 33.52
N LEU A 666 -30.48 3.32 32.91
CA LEU A 666 -29.35 2.56 33.46
C LEU A 666 -28.68 3.23 34.66
N GLN A 667 -28.88 4.52 34.91
CA GLN A 667 -28.37 5.20 36.10
C GLN A 667 -29.39 5.20 37.24
N GLY A 668 -30.69 5.13 36.92
CA GLY A 668 -31.80 5.18 37.88
C GLY A 668 -31.95 3.96 38.80
N GLY A 669 -31.10 2.94 38.67
CA GLY A 669 -31.05 1.79 39.60
C GLY A 669 -32.07 0.68 39.32
N GLU A 670 -32.99 0.86 38.36
CA GLU A 670 -34.05 -0.12 38.01
C GLU A 670 -33.52 -1.44 37.42
N TYR A 671 -32.21 -1.54 37.17
CA TYR A 671 -31.53 -2.71 36.61
C TYR A 671 -31.01 -3.69 37.67
N ALA A 672 -31.07 -3.35 38.96
CA ALA A 672 -30.45 -4.11 40.05
C ALA A 672 -30.95 -5.56 40.16
N GLU A 673 -32.16 -5.85 39.68
CA GLU A 673 -32.74 -7.20 39.65
C GLU A 673 -32.31 -8.04 38.42
N VAL A 674 -31.72 -7.41 37.40
CA VAL A 674 -31.52 -8.02 36.06
C VAL A 674 -30.06 -8.05 35.60
N LEU A 675 -29.20 -7.18 36.12
CA LEU A 675 -27.80 -7.02 35.68
C LEU A 675 -26.83 -7.01 36.86
N THR A 676 -25.72 -7.73 36.73
CA THR A 676 -24.58 -7.55 37.64
C THR A 676 -24.01 -6.14 37.49
N PRO A 677 -23.54 -5.49 38.57
CA PRO A 677 -23.03 -4.10 38.54
C PRO A 677 -21.90 -3.89 37.52
N MET A 678 -21.03 -4.90 37.33
CA MET A 678 -19.93 -4.85 36.36
C MET A 678 -20.42 -4.83 34.89
N LEU A 679 -21.50 -5.55 34.57
CA LEU A 679 -22.12 -5.52 33.23
C LEU A 679 -22.88 -4.21 33.00
N ALA A 680 -23.57 -3.70 34.03
CA ALA A 680 -24.25 -2.41 33.95
C ALA A 680 -23.26 -1.27 33.68
N GLN A 681 -22.11 -1.26 34.38
CA GLN A 681 -21.05 -0.27 34.15
C GLN A 681 -20.51 -0.33 32.72
N LYS A 682 -20.15 -1.52 32.22
CA LYS A 682 -19.69 -1.70 30.82
C LYS A 682 -20.71 -1.25 29.79
N LEU A 683 -21.99 -1.49 30.04
CA LEU A 683 -23.05 -1.12 29.11
C LEU A 683 -23.25 0.40 29.10
N THR A 684 -23.18 1.03 30.28
CA THR A 684 -23.23 2.49 30.45
C THR A 684 -22.06 3.18 29.76
N THR A 685 -20.82 2.70 29.93
CA THR A 685 -19.64 3.29 29.29
C THR A 685 -19.70 3.18 27.76
N GLN A 686 -20.08 2.01 27.22
CA GLN A 686 -20.19 1.83 25.76
C GLN A 686 -21.29 2.69 25.14
N LEU A 687 -22.47 2.79 25.78
CA LEU A 687 -23.55 3.68 25.32
C LEU A 687 -23.16 5.16 25.42
N HIS A 688 -22.49 5.55 26.51
CA HIS A 688 -21.98 6.90 26.68
C HIS A 688 -20.95 7.25 25.60
N PHE A 689 -20.06 6.31 25.27
CA PHE A 689 -19.08 6.49 24.21
C PHE A 689 -19.72 6.66 22.83
N ILE A 690 -20.71 5.84 22.47
CA ILE A 690 -21.50 5.99 21.23
C ILE A 690 -22.17 7.36 21.17
N ARG A 691 -22.79 7.80 22.27
CA ARG A 691 -23.42 9.12 22.39
C ARG A 691 -22.41 10.24 22.16
N LEU A 692 -21.24 10.16 22.79
CA LEU A 692 -20.16 11.15 22.63
C LEU A 692 -19.72 11.26 21.15
N ILE A 693 -19.56 10.14 20.45
CA ILE A 693 -19.15 10.16 19.04
C ILE A 693 -20.22 10.84 18.18
N ILE A 694 -21.48 10.43 18.31
CA ILE A 694 -22.61 10.98 17.53
C ILE A 694 -22.81 12.48 17.82
N ALA A 695 -22.62 12.92 19.07
CA ALA A 695 -22.73 14.33 19.45
C ALA A 695 -21.61 15.20 18.84
N ALA A 696 -20.42 14.64 18.68
CA ALA A 696 -19.26 15.36 18.13
C ALA A 696 -19.22 15.38 16.59
N GLU A 697 -19.94 14.48 15.91
CA GLU A 697 -20.14 14.58 14.47
C GLU A 697 -20.96 15.83 14.15
N MET A 698 -20.30 16.91 13.68
CA MET A 698 -21.01 18.07 13.13
C MET A 698 -21.95 17.58 12.03
N PRO A 699 -23.22 18.01 11.99
CA PRO A 699 -24.13 17.62 10.92
C PRO A 699 -23.48 18.02 9.60
N ALA A 700 -23.13 17.03 8.79
CA ALA A 700 -22.45 17.25 7.53
C ALA A 700 -23.26 18.25 6.72
N LYS A 701 -22.78 19.49 6.59
CA LYS A 701 -23.25 20.39 5.53
C LYS A 701 -23.04 19.61 4.25
N GLN A 702 -24.13 19.16 3.63
CA GLN A 702 -24.11 18.60 2.28
C GLN A 702 -23.22 19.50 1.42
N PRO A 703 -22.26 18.96 0.65
CA PRO A 703 -21.45 19.77 -0.23
C PRO A 703 -22.39 20.58 -1.12
N GLN A 704 -22.35 21.90 -0.98
CA GLN A 704 -23.16 22.84 -1.75
C GLN A 704 -22.90 22.69 -3.27
N ALA A 705 -21.77 22.06 -3.63
CA ALA A 705 -21.38 21.68 -4.99
C ALA A 705 -22.38 20.72 -5.67
N LEU A 706 -23.04 19.81 -4.94
CA LEU A 706 -24.01 18.87 -5.53
C LEU A 706 -25.35 19.54 -5.90
N ARG A 707 -25.67 20.70 -5.34
CA ARG A 707 -26.86 21.46 -5.77
C ARG A 707 -26.61 22.24 -7.06
N MET A 708 -25.37 22.63 -7.35
CA MET A 708 -25.05 23.33 -8.61
C MET A 708 -24.90 22.37 -9.79
N GLU A 709 -24.33 21.17 -9.59
CA GLU A 709 -24.20 20.21 -10.71
C GLU A 709 -25.54 19.58 -11.11
N VAL A 710 -26.47 19.33 -10.16
CA VAL A 710 -27.83 18.87 -10.51
C VAL A 710 -28.66 19.99 -11.16
N ALA A 711 -28.36 21.27 -10.88
CA ALA A 711 -28.96 22.42 -11.56
C ALA A 711 -28.32 22.76 -12.91
N HIS A 712 -27.18 22.14 -13.25
CA HIS A 712 -26.55 22.23 -14.57
C HIS A 712 -26.77 20.98 -15.44
N ALA A 713 -27.27 19.89 -14.85
CA ALA A 713 -27.65 18.67 -15.53
C ALA A 713 -29.18 18.49 -15.69
N ALA A 714 -29.98 19.43 -15.19
CA ALA A 714 -31.39 19.63 -15.54
C ALA A 714 -31.50 20.90 -16.38
#